data_AF-A0A9N8ELA1-F1
#
_entry.id   AF-A0A9N8ELA1-F1
#
_cell.length_a   1.000
_cell.length_b   1.000
_cell.length_c   1.000
_cell.angle_alpha   90.00
_cell.angle_beta   90.00
_cell.angle_gamma   90.00
#
_symmetry.space_group_name_H-M   'P 1'
#
loop_
_entity.id
_entity.type
_entity.pdbx_description
1 polymer ?
#
loop_
_entity_poly.entity_id
_entity_poly.type
_entity_poly.pdbx_seq_one_letter_code
_entity_poly.pdbx_strand_id
1 'polypeptide(L)'
;MMLNSIPHASLNRMAGPVARPLAGQPLPLRPVETNIANTKKRAPFKRKTRNNLEWQKDLLEIYSALWNSHATAQTEEDKLTLHGFCHQSENMTSQYKRIHHVWKQLGLEDFLSRKVEPSSSELMDKINGMYPVNDDNSSEQQRSGRNRSNKKNEMRSDQEWQTLLFSLYHYLSSAKALGQKESVRSYCIKVLKDERQYRRIQDVWRSLQLEADLEANVLPESNELRAKLASRYPATTKKKASASVAENSTTARDLRPSSNSYFDHAEEATMCEGVGAFAKAGFPLEKANLKQWADAFLEADGIARGTNSIGGISMDTVERLYKQGRLKAKANVNPIDPKRAAQAESSVLNAFYHQVDAHIKLAHEIDPDVWPENRYANVPPTRIYNTDEQGPNPTHLRNPVLIPEEMLERPRLFQNTREGDGKMQFHYSVANVVRADGVQCHPHECVEGAPAPFVLISDASSSHAMDSMDKADRDRLLANQTEADVIPLNDAVLRGWFNDYQVGKKDTIVNKFGFQVRTTPTGSMLKRTFYDFLLHFSSQLPQNQGKNGLGVILFLDWHCSRECPQSLITAFFRLNILLFVLPSKTSIWSQPCDNGKNELTAKDIAMEAHKQGLFVGKTLDYLDANSIFRAGLEKNCIDQNDELRRTGSNAVASSFKKTGLYPMDYQNEGWQLAIQNFHGLNKMLKEQRRESGEPIPDIIWVTKAKPINDRECLSDEEEATIKVFLPSDDFMNGGDDTDPIEVPTLFLAFAIADQLLGKHVLDPKRDLSRPPKPTDDLEKAALKLVHYVAVTDDNHVDTTCTRSADAIARDKLETKLSVLMFGHSIMLRKRDDNSLVNLTKQSASKFMEFDNDRRASRNFTPSSFAQVLDQYYDGADDTAYALTKKDKRKGQKRARVARKKLNSSMYAEATEVADGLHLTRNLEAIIQRLRTKHPHFASQLVHLLEDEDMGMADLYDDFEAVVLDPFTTVVPVSREGVTKEISVTRVGTDVSAVGYRMETTLMKMMIDMKAKTGGAAKRRKRNRRPGTATHLGKSGVVAGILLQRQSKEEELKALEKTEKSAIDELDKLKTLHQKAVDLKTQLSDGFWKWDVVKGWRRVALARLFGVFKSGDKADAVASSLKALNLTKEKVLAKMAELEREIKSKEQTISPIVAQRREREDFMAETADYAVAPSNTCETQNDESDDDDEDD
;
A
#
# COMPACT_ATOMS: atom_id res chain seq x y z
N MET A 1 48.07 -39.92 31.98
CA MET A 1 48.18 -41.31 32.49
C MET A 1 47.72 -42.22 31.36
N MET A 2 48.66 -43.01 30.81
CA MET A 2 48.59 -44.19 29.92
C MET A 2 47.69 -44.14 28.66
N LEU A 3 48.03 -44.65 27.46
CA LEU A 3 49.24 -45.13 26.76
C LEU A 3 48.76 -45.46 25.30
N ASN A 4 49.57 -45.11 24.29
CA ASN A 4 49.97 -45.82 23.03
C ASN A 4 49.15 -47.08 22.58
N SER A 5 48.91 -47.45 21.29
CA SER A 5 49.73 -47.39 20.06
C SER A 5 49.11 -48.19 18.86
N ILE A 6 49.25 -47.67 17.61
CA ILE A 6 49.74 -48.32 16.34
C ILE A 6 48.80 -49.32 15.57
N PRO A 7 48.86 -49.56 14.20
CA PRO A 7 49.77 -49.06 13.12
C PRO A 7 49.16 -48.52 11.79
N HIS A 8 50.06 -47.90 11.01
CA HIS A 8 50.07 -47.61 9.56
C HIS A 8 50.11 -48.86 8.62
N ALA A 9 49.61 -48.74 7.38
CA ALA A 9 50.33 -49.06 6.13
C ALA A 9 49.57 -48.65 4.84
N SER A 10 50.35 -48.30 3.82
CA SER A 10 50.08 -47.72 2.49
C SER A 10 49.66 -48.71 1.38
N LEU A 11 49.02 -48.23 0.29
CA LEU A 11 49.54 -48.23 -1.12
C LEU A 11 48.48 -47.98 -2.23
N ASN A 12 48.69 -46.90 -2.99
CA ASN A 12 48.74 -46.74 -4.46
C ASN A 12 47.77 -47.40 -5.49
N ARG A 13 47.52 -46.59 -6.56
CA ARG A 13 47.18 -46.91 -7.98
C ARG A 13 45.72 -47.33 -8.26
N MET A 14 45.01 -46.94 -9.33
CA MET A 14 45.34 -46.36 -10.64
C MET A 14 44.22 -45.40 -11.10
N ALA A 15 44.61 -44.38 -11.87
CA ALA A 15 43.72 -43.51 -12.65
C ALA A 15 43.92 -43.77 -14.15
N GLY A 16 42.83 -43.65 -14.92
CA GLY A 16 42.81 -43.49 -16.38
C GLY A 16 41.51 -44.04 -17.01
N PRO A 17 41.11 -43.61 -18.22
CA PRO A 17 41.33 -42.32 -18.88
C PRO A 17 40.02 -41.69 -19.43
N VAL A 18 39.97 -40.36 -19.51
CA VAL A 18 38.92 -39.59 -20.22
C VAL A 18 39.44 -39.19 -21.60
N ALA A 19 38.65 -39.48 -22.63
CA ALA A 19 38.95 -39.21 -24.04
C ALA A 19 38.86 -37.72 -24.40
N ARG A 20 39.79 -37.26 -25.25
CA ARG A 20 39.80 -35.94 -25.90
C ARG A 20 38.80 -35.88 -27.06
N PRO A 21 38.18 -34.71 -27.32
CA PRO A 21 37.82 -34.32 -28.67
C PRO A 21 38.83 -33.32 -29.27
N LEU A 22 38.92 -33.40 -30.59
CA LEU A 22 39.89 -32.80 -31.49
C LEU A 22 39.73 -31.29 -31.68
N ALA A 23 40.86 -30.63 -31.92
CA ALA A 23 40.96 -29.24 -32.33
C ALA A 23 40.45 -29.04 -33.76
N GLY A 24 39.54 -28.07 -33.94
CA GLY A 24 39.13 -27.54 -35.23
C GLY A 24 39.50 -26.05 -35.32
N GLN A 25 40.17 -25.67 -36.41
CA GLN A 25 40.66 -24.33 -36.73
C GLN A 25 39.55 -23.27 -36.89
N PRO A 26 39.85 -21.97 -36.69
CA PRO A 26 38.89 -20.89 -36.92
C PRO A 26 38.85 -20.51 -38.42
N LEU A 27 37.65 -20.47 -39.00
CA LEU A 27 37.39 -19.89 -40.31
C LEU A 27 37.06 -18.38 -40.19
N PRO A 28 37.36 -17.58 -41.22
CA PRO A 28 37.34 -16.12 -41.16
C PRO A 28 35.93 -15.55 -41.29
N LEU A 29 35.60 -14.59 -40.43
CA LEU A 29 34.38 -13.80 -40.50
C LEU A 29 34.42 -12.87 -41.72
N ARG A 30 33.49 -13.06 -42.66
CA ARG A 30 33.13 -12.04 -43.66
C ARG A 30 32.31 -10.93 -43.01
N PRO A 31 32.51 -9.65 -43.36
CA PRO A 31 31.63 -8.58 -42.93
C PRO A 31 30.33 -8.62 -43.74
N VAL A 32 29.19 -8.70 -43.05
CA VAL A 32 27.88 -8.42 -43.63
C VAL A 32 27.63 -6.93 -43.47
N GLU A 33 27.79 -6.18 -44.56
CA GLU A 33 27.30 -4.82 -44.68
C GLU A 33 25.76 -4.84 -44.57
N THR A 34 25.23 -4.28 -43.48
CA THR A 34 23.82 -3.90 -43.40
C THR A 34 23.73 -2.39 -43.43
N ASN A 35 23.51 -1.86 -44.62
CA ASN A 35 22.98 -0.51 -44.83
C ASN A 35 21.53 -0.48 -44.33
N ILE A 36 21.32 -0.08 -43.09
CA ILE A 36 20.01 0.37 -42.58
C ILE A 36 20.21 1.74 -41.94
N ALA A 37 19.81 2.78 -42.67
CA ALA A 37 19.69 4.14 -42.19
C ALA A 37 18.59 4.21 -41.11
N ASN A 38 18.97 3.99 -39.85
CA ASN A 38 18.13 4.24 -38.70
C ASN A 38 18.46 5.60 -38.11
N THR A 39 17.63 6.61 -38.44
CA THR A 39 17.61 7.90 -37.74
C THR A 39 17.09 7.70 -36.31
N LYS A 40 17.99 7.28 -35.41
CA LYS A 40 17.75 7.27 -33.95
C LYS A 40 17.66 8.71 -33.45
N LYS A 41 16.43 9.19 -33.14
CA LYS A 41 16.27 10.33 -32.23
C LYS A 41 16.74 9.90 -30.84
N ARG A 42 17.96 10.28 -30.46
CA ARG A 42 18.48 10.14 -29.09
C ARG A 42 17.59 10.93 -28.13
N ALA A 43 17.05 10.26 -27.12
CA ALA A 43 16.38 10.91 -25.99
C ALA A 43 17.39 11.74 -25.17
N PRO A 44 16.98 12.86 -24.55
CA PRO A 44 17.89 13.76 -23.84
C PRO A 44 18.39 13.13 -22.53
N PHE A 45 19.72 13.00 -22.38
CA PHE A 45 20.37 12.67 -21.11
C PHE A 45 19.97 13.68 -20.03
N LYS A 46 19.36 13.23 -18.93
CA LYS A 46 19.18 14.04 -17.73
C LYS A 46 20.55 14.25 -17.06
N ARG A 47 21.00 15.50 -17.01
CA ARG A 47 22.34 15.93 -16.57
C ARG A 47 22.41 16.00 -15.04
N LYS A 48 23.48 15.47 -14.43
CA LYS A 48 23.85 15.74 -13.02
C LYS A 48 24.06 17.25 -12.83
N THR A 49 23.51 17.82 -11.76
CA THR A 49 23.82 19.18 -11.31
C THR A 49 25.12 19.16 -10.52
N ARG A 50 26.15 19.87 -11.01
CA ARG A 50 27.43 20.06 -10.31
C ARG A 50 27.26 20.95 -9.08
N ASN A 51 27.88 20.58 -7.96
CA ASN A 51 27.95 21.43 -6.76
C ASN A 51 29.01 22.55 -6.94
N ASN A 52 29.06 23.52 -6.02
CA ASN A 52 29.96 24.67 -6.14
C ASN A 52 31.44 24.25 -6.19
N LEU A 53 31.85 23.27 -5.40
CA LEU A 53 33.22 22.77 -5.38
C LEU A 53 33.61 22.10 -6.70
N GLU A 54 32.70 21.32 -7.29
CA GLU A 54 32.87 20.73 -8.61
C GLU A 54 33.01 21.84 -9.67
N TRP A 55 32.16 22.88 -9.63
CA TRP A 55 32.30 24.03 -10.53
C TRP A 55 33.64 24.75 -10.39
N GLN A 56 34.12 24.99 -9.18
CA GLN A 56 35.43 25.60 -8.97
C GLN A 56 36.55 24.73 -9.56
N LYS A 57 36.55 23.44 -9.26
CA LYS A 57 37.57 22.50 -9.72
C LYS A 57 37.60 22.40 -11.24
N ASP A 58 36.43 22.24 -11.86
CA ASP A 58 36.32 22.14 -13.31
C ASP A 58 36.77 23.44 -14.01
N LEU A 59 36.41 24.61 -13.48
CA LEU A 59 36.83 25.89 -14.07
C LEU A 59 38.34 26.12 -13.94
N LEU A 60 38.93 25.77 -12.78
CA LEU A 60 40.37 25.88 -12.57
C LEU A 60 41.17 24.90 -13.42
N GLU A 61 40.66 23.68 -13.61
CA GLU A 61 41.27 22.68 -14.49
C GLU A 61 41.29 23.16 -15.95
N ILE A 62 40.14 23.64 -16.45
CA ILE A 62 40.04 24.21 -17.80
C ILE A 62 40.98 25.42 -17.94
N TYR A 63 40.95 26.35 -16.98
CA TYR A 63 41.79 27.55 -17.03
C TYR A 63 43.28 27.23 -17.01
N SER A 64 43.71 26.29 -16.16
CA SER A 64 45.11 25.87 -16.10
C SER A 64 45.57 25.22 -17.40
N ALA A 65 44.72 24.40 -18.03
CA ALA A 65 45.05 23.77 -19.30
C ALA A 65 45.17 24.78 -20.45
N LEU A 66 44.24 25.74 -20.54
CA LEU A 66 44.29 26.81 -21.54
C LEU A 66 45.48 27.75 -21.31
N TRP A 67 45.76 28.10 -20.05
CA TRP A 67 46.90 28.94 -19.68
C TRP A 67 48.23 28.29 -20.04
N ASN A 68 48.41 27.00 -19.70
CA ASN A 68 49.61 26.24 -20.06
C ASN A 68 49.78 26.12 -21.58
N SER A 69 48.68 25.88 -22.31
CA SER A 69 48.72 25.87 -23.77
C SER A 69 49.10 27.23 -24.34
N HIS A 70 48.54 28.34 -23.84
CA HIS A 70 48.90 29.70 -24.25
C HIS A 70 50.35 30.07 -23.92
N ALA A 71 50.90 29.53 -22.83
CA ALA A 71 52.28 29.76 -22.41
C ALA A 71 53.30 28.97 -23.25
N THR A 72 52.91 27.81 -23.78
CA THR A 72 53.79 26.88 -24.53
C THR A 72 53.61 26.94 -26.05
N ALA A 73 52.51 27.51 -26.53
CA ALA A 73 52.21 27.66 -27.95
C ALA A 73 53.24 28.57 -28.64
N GLN A 74 53.84 28.07 -29.72
CA GLN A 74 54.79 28.84 -30.55
C GLN A 74 54.07 29.75 -31.54
N THR A 75 52.84 29.40 -31.92
CA THR A 75 51.97 30.19 -32.81
C THR A 75 50.57 30.36 -32.20
N GLU A 76 49.81 31.36 -32.65
CA GLU A 76 48.42 31.55 -32.21
C GLU A 76 47.50 30.37 -32.57
N GLU A 77 47.82 29.65 -33.66
CA GLU A 77 47.04 28.48 -34.09
C GLU A 77 47.24 27.26 -33.18
N ASP A 78 48.36 27.20 -32.44
CA ASP A 78 48.67 26.12 -31.49
C ASP A 78 47.97 26.30 -30.13
N LYS A 79 47.31 27.45 -29.91
CA LYS A 79 46.61 27.73 -28.65
C LYS A 79 45.34 26.90 -28.56
N LEU A 80 45.25 26.08 -27.52
CA LEU A 80 44.06 25.33 -27.19
C LEU A 80 42.95 26.33 -26.85
N THR A 81 41.84 26.25 -27.57
CA THR A 81 40.65 27.06 -27.27
C THR A 81 39.77 26.36 -26.23
N LEU A 82 38.92 27.11 -25.52
CA LEU A 82 37.94 26.54 -24.59
C LEU A 82 37.08 25.44 -25.25
N HIS A 83 36.67 25.67 -26.50
CA HIS A 83 35.95 24.66 -27.28
C HIS A 83 36.79 23.42 -27.55
N GLY A 84 38.06 23.60 -27.94
CA GLY A 84 39.01 22.51 -28.16
C GLY A 84 39.20 21.65 -26.92
N PHE A 85 39.45 22.27 -25.76
CA PHE A 85 39.61 21.55 -24.48
C PHE A 85 38.35 20.78 -24.09
N CYS A 86 37.18 21.44 -24.10
CA CYS A 86 35.92 20.78 -23.72
C CYS A 86 35.53 19.65 -24.68
N HIS A 87 35.93 19.71 -25.95
CA HIS A 87 35.64 18.66 -26.93
C HIS A 87 36.57 17.45 -26.80
N GLN A 88 37.81 17.65 -26.32
CA GLN A 88 38.76 16.58 -26.04
C GLN A 88 38.46 15.85 -24.71
N SER A 89 37.76 16.50 -23.77
CA SER A 89 37.36 15.89 -22.50
C SER A 89 35.98 15.22 -22.59
N GLU A 90 35.94 13.88 -22.58
CA GLU A 90 34.70 13.08 -22.67
C GLU A 90 33.64 13.49 -21.63
N ASN A 91 34.08 13.95 -20.45
CA ASN A 91 33.20 14.38 -19.37
C ASN A 91 32.61 15.79 -19.57
N MET A 92 33.27 16.65 -20.34
CA MET A 92 32.90 18.07 -20.51
C MET A 92 32.22 18.38 -21.85
N THR A 93 32.37 17.54 -22.88
CA THR A 93 31.77 17.78 -24.22
C THR A 93 30.26 18.02 -24.15
N SER A 94 29.56 17.25 -23.32
CA SER A 94 28.10 17.39 -23.16
C SER A 94 27.67 18.67 -22.41
N GLN A 95 28.60 19.37 -21.76
CA GLN A 95 28.37 20.56 -20.93
C GLN A 95 28.96 21.86 -21.49
N TYR A 96 29.65 21.82 -22.65
CA TYR A 96 30.34 22.97 -23.24
C TYR A 96 29.53 24.27 -23.21
N LYS A 97 28.25 24.25 -23.63
CA LYS A 97 27.41 25.46 -23.65
C LYS A 97 27.24 26.13 -22.27
N ARG A 98 27.18 25.33 -21.20
CA ARG A 98 27.02 25.82 -19.83
C ARG A 98 28.36 26.34 -19.29
N ILE A 99 29.43 25.58 -19.51
CA ILE A 99 30.79 25.99 -19.17
C ILE A 99 31.14 27.30 -19.87
N HIS A 100 30.90 27.42 -21.18
CA HIS A 100 31.14 28.63 -21.97
C HIS A 100 30.34 29.85 -21.46
N HIS A 101 29.09 29.63 -21.02
CA HIS A 101 28.29 30.71 -20.44
C HIS A 101 28.90 31.22 -19.12
N VAL A 102 29.23 30.29 -18.22
CA VAL A 102 29.89 30.56 -16.93
C VAL A 102 31.25 31.23 -17.13
N TRP A 103 32.02 30.74 -18.10
CA TRP A 103 33.32 31.27 -18.51
C TRP A 103 33.23 32.75 -18.92
N LYS A 104 32.23 33.07 -19.75
CA LYS A 104 31.96 34.45 -20.20
C LYS A 104 31.45 35.33 -19.06
N GLN A 105 30.60 34.81 -18.17
CA GLN A 105 30.10 35.56 -17.00
C GLN A 105 31.21 35.95 -16.03
N LEU A 106 32.18 35.06 -15.80
CA LEU A 106 33.33 35.32 -14.95
C LEU A 106 34.39 36.22 -15.63
N GLY A 107 34.33 36.36 -16.95
CA GLY A 107 35.32 37.12 -17.72
C GLY A 107 36.67 36.41 -17.83
N LEU A 108 36.71 35.07 -17.78
CA LEU A 108 37.96 34.30 -17.72
C LEU A 108 38.83 34.42 -18.99
N GLU A 109 38.23 34.81 -20.12
CA GLU A 109 38.95 35.14 -21.35
C GLU A 109 39.92 36.32 -21.15
N ASP A 110 39.51 37.32 -20.37
CA ASP A 110 40.33 38.50 -20.07
C ASP A 110 41.48 38.16 -19.12
N PHE A 111 41.25 37.23 -18.19
CA PHE A 111 42.32 36.72 -17.33
C PHE A 111 43.38 35.94 -18.15
N LEU A 112 42.95 35.12 -19.11
CA LEU A 112 43.87 34.42 -20.02
C LEU A 112 44.64 35.39 -20.93
N SER A 113 43.99 36.43 -21.45
CA SER A 113 44.65 37.43 -22.31
C SER A 113 45.68 38.26 -21.54
N ARG A 114 45.39 38.59 -20.27
CA ARG A 114 46.32 39.23 -19.32
C ARG A 114 47.40 38.28 -18.78
N LYS A 115 47.39 37.00 -19.18
CA LYS A 115 48.30 35.94 -18.73
C LYS A 115 48.31 35.74 -17.21
N VAL A 116 47.19 35.96 -16.54
CA VAL A 116 47.07 35.78 -15.09
C VAL A 116 47.27 34.32 -14.74
N GLU A 117 48.23 34.01 -13.86
CA GLU A 117 48.53 32.64 -13.43
C GLU A 117 47.32 31.96 -12.78
N PRO A 118 47.12 30.64 -12.97
CA PRO A 118 45.99 29.91 -12.37
C PRO A 118 45.95 29.97 -10.83
N SER A 119 47.09 30.18 -10.18
CA SER A 119 47.22 30.35 -8.73
C SER A 119 47.03 31.79 -8.24
N SER A 120 46.73 32.74 -9.13
CA SER A 120 46.51 34.14 -8.77
C SER A 120 45.28 34.29 -7.85
N SER A 121 45.44 35.04 -6.76
CA SER A 121 44.34 35.36 -5.85
C SER A 121 43.20 36.09 -6.56
N GLU A 122 43.49 36.95 -7.55
CA GLU A 122 42.49 37.70 -8.32
C GLU A 122 41.54 36.74 -9.09
N LEU A 123 42.10 35.69 -9.69
CA LEU A 123 41.33 34.67 -10.41
C LEU A 123 40.51 33.81 -9.44
N MET A 124 41.14 33.39 -8.34
CA MET A 124 40.50 32.57 -7.30
C MET A 124 39.34 33.31 -6.64
N ASP A 125 39.49 34.59 -6.31
CA ASP A 125 38.44 35.44 -5.72
C ASP A 125 37.26 35.59 -6.68
N LYS A 126 37.53 35.72 -7.99
CA LYS A 126 36.47 35.81 -9.01
C LYS A 126 35.66 34.52 -9.10
N ILE A 127 36.33 33.37 -9.10
CA ILE A 127 35.68 32.05 -9.15
C ILE A 127 34.94 31.76 -7.83
N ASN A 128 35.57 32.03 -6.69
CA ASN A 128 35.00 31.86 -5.34
C ASN A 128 33.79 32.78 -5.10
N GLY A 129 33.81 34.00 -5.63
CA GLY A 129 32.70 34.94 -5.51
C GLY A 129 31.42 34.46 -6.19
N MET A 130 31.55 33.74 -7.31
CA MET A 130 30.38 33.19 -8.02
C MET A 130 29.98 31.80 -7.53
N TYR A 131 30.96 31.00 -7.09
CA TYR A 131 30.75 29.68 -6.52
C TYR A 131 31.33 29.61 -5.11
N PRO A 132 30.71 30.26 -4.11
CA PRO A 132 31.22 30.22 -2.75
C PRO A 132 31.18 28.78 -2.25
N VAL A 133 32.35 28.26 -1.88
CA VAL A 133 32.46 27.04 -1.07
C VAL A 133 32.37 27.50 0.37
N ASN A 134 31.29 27.13 1.05
CA ASN A 134 31.22 27.33 2.49
C ASN A 134 32.35 26.54 3.11
N ASP A 135 33.33 27.25 3.66
CA ASP A 135 34.49 26.68 4.32
C ASP A 135 34.10 26.17 5.72
N ASP A 136 33.14 25.25 5.77
CA ASP A 136 32.62 24.63 6.99
C ASP A 136 33.64 23.68 7.64
N ASN A 137 34.84 23.53 7.07
CA ASN A 137 35.96 22.80 7.67
C ASN A 137 36.81 23.61 8.65
N SER A 138 36.50 24.90 8.88
CA SER A 138 37.01 25.64 10.05
C SER A 138 36.12 25.47 11.31
N SER A 139 35.05 24.67 11.22
CA SER A 139 34.11 24.40 12.33
C SER A 139 34.43 23.14 13.17
N GLU A 140 35.66 22.62 13.10
CA GLU A 140 36.10 21.54 14.01
C GLU A 140 36.62 22.06 15.37
N GLN A 141 36.76 23.39 15.55
CA GLN A 141 37.13 24.02 16.84
C GLN A 141 36.16 25.09 17.38
N GLN A 142 35.04 25.39 16.71
CA GLN A 142 34.01 26.30 17.24
C GLN A 142 32.56 25.75 17.12
N ARG A 143 32.36 24.45 17.36
CA ARG A 143 31.04 23.88 17.68
C ARG A 143 30.83 23.73 19.19
N SER A 144 30.87 24.86 19.91
CA SER A 144 30.44 24.94 21.32
C SER A 144 29.45 26.07 21.60
N GLY A 145 28.57 26.42 20.65
CA GLY A 145 27.54 27.44 20.90
C GLY A 145 26.30 27.34 20.02
N ARG A 146 25.20 26.83 20.61
CA ARG A 146 23.78 26.84 20.18
C ARG A 146 23.40 25.92 19.00
N ASN A 147 22.37 25.07 19.03
CA ASN A 147 21.36 24.72 20.02
C ASN A 147 21.20 23.20 19.98
N ARG A 148 21.96 22.48 20.81
CA ARG A 148 21.50 21.18 21.30
C ARG A 148 20.29 21.48 22.18
N SER A 149 19.13 20.96 21.81
CA SER A 149 18.04 20.80 22.76
C SER A 149 18.61 20.17 24.05
N ASN A 150 18.19 20.69 25.19
CA ASN A 150 18.55 20.25 26.53
C ASN A 150 18.12 18.78 26.77
N LYS A 151 18.76 17.82 26.12
CA LYS A 151 18.95 16.48 26.70
C LYS A 151 20.09 16.65 27.69
N LYS A 152 19.77 17.06 28.91
CA LYS A 152 20.67 16.86 30.05
C LYS A 152 21.19 15.43 29.91
N ASN A 153 22.51 15.24 29.96
CA ASN A 153 23.06 13.94 30.27
C ASN A 153 22.39 13.54 31.58
N GLU A 154 21.32 12.75 31.52
CA GLU A 154 20.66 12.23 32.70
C GLU A 154 21.73 11.44 33.41
N MET A 155 22.30 12.05 34.46
CA MET A 155 23.17 11.34 35.38
C MET A 155 22.30 10.20 35.88
N ARG A 156 22.75 8.96 35.62
CA ARG A 156 22.20 7.77 36.26
C ARG A 156 22.02 8.10 37.74
N SER A 157 20.81 7.94 38.24
CA SER A 157 20.50 8.03 39.66
C SER A 157 21.35 7.03 40.45
N ASP A 158 21.50 7.26 41.75
CA ASP A 158 22.26 6.36 42.62
C ASP A 158 21.72 4.93 42.56
N GLN A 159 20.40 4.77 42.42
CA GLN A 159 19.75 3.46 42.22
C GLN A 159 20.10 2.81 40.88
N GLU A 160 20.17 3.58 39.79
CA GLU A 160 20.60 3.07 38.48
C GLU A 160 22.09 2.70 38.47
N TRP A 161 22.92 3.41 39.24
CA TRP A 161 24.32 3.05 39.46
C TRP A 161 24.45 1.75 40.24
N GLN A 162 23.74 1.60 41.35
CA GLN A 162 23.72 0.35 42.12
C GLN A 162 23.29 -0.83 41.24
N THR A 163 22.19 -0.70 40.51
CA THR A 163 21.65 -1.75 39.66
C THR A 163 22.64 -2.14 38.55
N LEU A 164 23.24 -1.14 37.89
CA LEU A 164 24.25 -1.39 36.85
C LEU A 164 25.46 -2.15 37.39
N LEU A 165 26.03 -1.68 38.49
CA LEU A 165 27.25 -2.24 39.06
C LEU A 165 27.00 -3.64 39.61
N PHE A 166 25.82 -3.88 40.19
CA PHE A 166 25.42 -5.19 40.66
C PHE A 166 25.27 -6.19 39.51
N SER A 167 24.59 -5.81 38.41
CA SER A 167 24.46 -6.66 37.22
C SER A 167 25.79 -6.94 36.54
N LEU A 168 26.68 -5.93 36.46
CA LEU A 168 28.04 -6.09 35.95
C LEU A 168 28.85 -7.06 36.82
N TYR A 169 28.77 -6.94 38.15
CA TYR A 169 29.47 -7.84 39.07
C TYR A 169 28.97 -9.28 38.94
N HIS A 170 27.65 -9.47 38.86
CA HIS A 170 27.08 -10.80 38.65
C HIS A 170 27.52 -11.41 37.32
N TYR A 171 27.53 -10.62 36.24
CA TYR A 171 27.99 -11.09 34.92
C TYR A 171 29.45 -11.56 34.96
N LEU A 172 30.35 -10.74 35.54
CA LEU A 172 31.77 -11.09 35.63
C LEU A 172 32.02 -12.26 36.60
N SER A 173 31.27 -12.35 37.69
CA SER A 173 31.34 -13.49 38.62
C SER A 173 30.89 -14.80 37.96
N SER A 174 29.81 -14.78 37.17
CA SER A 174 29.37 -15.95 36.41
C SER A 174 30.37 -16.35 35.33
N ALA A 175 30.92 -15.37 34.60
CA ALA A 175 31.97 -15.63 33.61
C ALA A 175 33.22 -16.26 34.25
N LYS A 176 33.66 -15.74 35.40
CA LYS A 176 34.80 -16.29 36.16
C LYS A 176 34.54 -17.72 36.61
N ALA A 177 33.35 -18.01 37.14
CA ALA A 177 32.95 -19.36 37.55
C ALA A 177 32.94 -20.36 36.37
N LEU A 178 32.66 -19.89 35.16
CA LEU A 178 32.69 -20.68 33.93
C LEU A 178 34.07 -20.72 33.25
N GLY A 179 35.11 -20.12 33.84
CA GLY A 179 36.44 -20.02 33.25
C GLY A 179 36.54 -19.11 32.02
N GLN A 180 35.55 -18.23 31.81
CA GLN A 180 35.51 -17.28 30.70
C GLN A 180 36.25 -15.99 31.04
N LYS A 181 37.08 -15.50 30.12
CA LYS A 181 37.79 -14.22 30.25
C LYS A 181 36.91 -13.06 29.79
N GLU A 182 35.94 -12.67 30.61
CA GLU A 182 35.13 -11.47 30.42
C GLU A 182 35.71 -10.27 31.18
N SER A 183 35.40 -9.05 30.75
CA SER A 183 35.88 -7.80 31.34
C SER A 183 34.75 -6.75 31.37
N VAL A 184 34.96 -5.65 32.09
CA VAL A 184 34.01 -4.51 32.07
C VAL A 184 33.78 -4.01 30.64
N ARG A 185 34.82 -4.04 29.77
CA ARG A 185 34.71 -3.65 28.36
C ARG A 185 33.79 -4.61 27.60
N SER A 186 33.94 -5.91 27.79
CA SER A 186 33.11 -6.88 27.10
C SER A 186 31.65 -6.82 27.57
N TYR A 187 31.38 -6.54 28.85
CA TYR A 187 30.02 -6.26 29.33
C TYR A 187 29.42 -5.00 28.67
N CYS A 188 30.19 -3.92 28.54
CA CYS A 188 29.70 -2.70 27.89
C CYS A 188 29.37 -2.91 26.40
N ILE A 189 30.18 -3.72 25.71
CA ILE A 189 29.96 -4.05 24.29
C ILE A 189 28.79 -5.04 24.12
N LYS A 190 28.78 -6.14 24.88
CA LYS A 190 27.83 -7.25 24.70
C LYS A 190 26.47 -6.97 25.33
N VAL A 191 26.44 -6.37 26.52
CA VAL A 191 25.21 -6.17 27.32
C VAL A 191 24.64 -4.77 27.14
N LEU A 192 25.48 -3.73 27.28
CA LEU A 192 25.00 -2.34 27.16
C LEU A 192 24.94 -1.82 25.71
N LYS A 193 25.59 -2.52 24.77
CA LYS A 193 25.74 -2.11 23.36
C LYS A 193 26.28 -0.67 23.21
N ASP A 194 27.10 -0.22 24.15
CA ASP A 194 27.68 1.12 24.18
C ASP A 194 29.11 1.11 24.72
N GLU A 195 30.07 1.09 23.80
CA GLU A 195 31.50 1.10 24.14
C GLU A 195 31.94 2.42 24.80
N ARG A 196 31.22 3.53 24.57
CA ARG A 196 31.62 4.85 25.11
C ARG A 196 31.48 4.91 26.63
N GLN A 197 30.59 4.11 27.22
CA GLN A 197 30.39 4.05 28.67
C GLN A 197 31.49 3.26 29.40
N TYR A 198 32.30 2.48 28.68
CA TYR A 198 33.35 1.63 29.25
C TYR A 198 34.27 2.39 30.21
N ARG A 199 34.83 3.54 29.79
CA ARG A 199 35.77 4.29 30.63
C ARG A 199 35.14 4.71 31.95
N ARG A 200 33.96 5.31 31.90
CA ARG A 200 33.25 5.80 33.10
C ARG A 200 32.88 4.66 34.05
N ILE A 201 32.38 3.53 33.52
CA ILE A 201 32.03 2.37 34.33
C ILE A 201 33.28 1.73 34.92
N GLN A 202 34.38 1.62 34.14
CA GLN A 202 35.66 1.08 34.59
C GLN A 202 36.27 1.92 35.72
N ASP A 203 36.15 3.24 35.68
CA ASP A 203 36.65 4.14 36.73
C ASP A 203 35.86 3.96 38.04
N VAL A 204 34.53 3.84 37.95
CA VAL A 204 33.67 3.55 39.11
C VAL A 204 33.98 2.16 39.68
N TRP A 205 34.12 1.16 38.79
CA TRP A 205 34.48 -0.21 39.14
C TRP A 205 35.80 -0.29 39.90
N ARG A 206 36.84 0.41 39.41
CA ARG A 206 38.14 0.51 40.08
C ARG A 206 38.09 1.27 41.40
N SER A 207 37.36 2.39 41.46
CA SER A 207 37.29 3.20 42.68
C SER A 207 36.58 2.48 43.84
N LEU A 208 35.67 1.56 43.53
CA LEU A 208 35.01 0.69 44.49
C LEU A 208 35.81 -0.59 44.82
N GLN A 209 36.96 -0.81 44.17
CA GLN A 209 37.78 -2.02 44.33
C GLN A 209 37.02 -3.34 44.04
N LEU A 210 36.03 -3.29 43.14
CA LEU A 210 35.20 -4.47 42.81
C LEU A 210 35.99 -5.57 42.10
N GLU A 211 37.10 -5.23 41.45
CA GLU A 211 38.04 -6.20 40.90
C GLU A 211 38.66 -7.08 41.99
N ALA A 212 39.03 -6.50 43.13
CA ALA A 212 39.60 -7.24 44.25
C ALA A 212 38.54 -8.13 44.92
N ASP A 213 37.31 -7.64 45.04
CA ASP A 213 36.18 -8.43 45.57
C ASP A 213 35.87 -9.62 44.65
N LEU A 214 35.89 -9.40 43.33
CA LEU A 214 35.71 -10.44 42.32
C LEU A 214 36.86 -11.45 42.35
N GLU A 215 38.10 -10.99 42.56
CA GLU A 215 39.28 -11.87 42.71
C GLU A 215 39.21 -12.73 43.97
N ALA A 216 38.74 -12.15 45.07
CA ALA A 216 38.48 -12.84 46.34
C ALA A 216 37.23 -13.74 46.32
N ASN A 217 36.52 -13.85 45.18
CA ASN A 217 35.29 -14.60 45.02
C ASN A 217 34.18 -14.20 46.02
N VAL A 218 34.08 -12.91 46.35
CA VAL A 218 32.99 -12.39 47.16
C VAL A 218 31.67 -12.63 46.41
N LEU A 219 30.74 -13.33 47.06
CA LEU A 219 29.46 -13.67 46.45
C LEU A 219 28.69 -12.40 46.05
N PRO A 220 28.05 -12.37 44.86
CA PRO A 220 27.25 -11.21 44.41
C PRO A 220 26.18 -10.79 45.43
N GLU A 221 25.67 -11.73 46.22
CA GLU A 221 24.62 -11.50 47.21
C GLU A 221 25.16 -11.02 48.58
N SER A 222 26.48 -10.90 48.74
CA SER A 222 27.07 -10.53 50.02
C SER A 222 26.60 -9.15 50.49
N ASN A 223 26.33 -9.06 51.80
CA ASN A 223 25.98 -7.79 52.45
C ASN A 223 27.13 -6.78 52.36
N GLU A 224 28.38 -7.26 52.28
CA GLU A 224 29.57 -6.42 52.11
C GLU A 224 29.57 -5.69 50.77
N LEU A 225 29.34 -6.41 49.65
CA LEU A 225 29.25 -5.80 48.32
C LEU A 225 28.08 -4.80 48.25
N ARG A 226 26.91 -5.17 48.80
CA ARG A 226 25.74 -4.28 48.86
C ARG A 226 26.01 -3.03 49.70
N ALA A 227 26.67 -3.16 50.85
CA ALA A 227 27.03 -2.03 51.70
C ALA A 227 28.06 -1.11 51.00
N LYS A 228 29.02 -1.67 50.28
CA LYS A 228 30.03 -0.92 49.50
C LYS A 228 29.39 -0.09 48.40
N LEU A 229 28.45 -0.69 47.65
CA LEU A 229 27.66 0.02 46.63
C LEU A 229 26.74 1.07 47.23
N ALA A 230 26.05 0.75 48.34
CA ALA A 230 25.14 1.68 49.02
C ALA A 230 25.87 2.86 49.70
N SER A 231 27.10 2.66 50.17
CA SER A 231 27.93 3.73 50.73
C SER A 231 28.31 4.76 49.67
N ARG A 232 28.62 4.31 48.44
CA ARG A 232 29.01 5.22 47.34
C ARG A 232 27.81 5.85 46.65
N TYR A 233 26.71 5.10 46.56
CA TYR A 233 25.49 5.50 45.87
C TYR A 233 24.31 5.28 46.82
N PRO A 234 24.04 6.17 47.79
CA PRO A 234 23.00 5.96 48.79
C PRO A 234 21.62 5.97 48.12
N ALA A 235 20.86 4.88 48.29
CA ALA A 235 19.47 4.84 47.81
C ALA A 235 18.67 5.92 48.55
N THR A 236 18.21 6.95 47.83
CA THR A 236 17.37 8.01 48.40
C THR A 236 16.01 7.42 48.79
N THR A 237 15.94 6.86 49.99
CA THR A 237 14.68 6.48 50.62
C THR A 237 14.02 7.76 51.11
N LYS A 238 13.11 8.32 50.31
CA LYS A 238 12.16 9.33 50.80
C LYS A 238 11.36 8.71 51.93
N LYS A 239 11.74 8.99 53.18
CA LYS A 239 10.95 8.70 54.38
C LYS A 239 9.62 9.45 54.29
N LYS A 240 8.55 8.77 53.85
CA LYS A 240 7.17 9.16 54.16
C LYS A 240 6.92 8.75 55.62
N ALA A 241 6.66 9.73 56.47
CA ALA A 241 6.14 9.48 57.81
C ALA A 241 4.80 8.75 57.70
N SER A 242 4.68 7.70 58.49
CA SER A 242 3.54 6.80 58.60
C SER A 242 2.38 7.44 59.38
N ALA A 243 1.18 7.44 58.80
CA ALA A 243 -0.08 7.41 59.53
C ALA A 243 -1.04 6.43 58.84
N SER A 244 -1.83 5.76 59.67
CA SER A 244 -2.54 4.48 59.55
C SER A 244 -3.66 4.35 58.51
N VAL A 245 -3.73 3.13 57.94
CA VAL A 245 -4.91 2.24 57.75
C VAL A 245 -6.17 2.83 57.08
N ALA A 246 -6.42 2.47 55.80
CA ALA A 246 -7.53 1.62 55.35
C ALA A 246 -7.77 1.69 53.82
N GLU A 247 -7.98 0.50 53.25
CA GLU A 247 -8.72 0.15 52.02
C GLU A 247 -8.19 0.44 50.60
N ASN A 248 -8.34 -0.61 49.79
CA ASN A 248 -7.84 -0.81 48.44
C ASN A 248 -8.49 0.14 47.43
N SER A 249 -7.70 1.07 46.88
CA SER A 249 -7.96 1.61 45.55
C SER A 249 -6.67 1.60 44.72
N THR A 250 -6.80 1.13 43.49
CA THR A 250 -5.78 1.16 42.44
C THR A 250 -5.25 2.58 42.27
N THR A 251 -4.06 2.85 42.81
CA THR A 251 -3.43 4.17 42.70
C THR A 251 -2.92 4.39 41.29
N ALA A 252 -3.55 5.35 40.62
CA ALA A 252 -3.09 5.93 39.37
C ALA A 252 -1.63 6.40 39.50
N ARG A 253 -0.86 6.27 38.42
CA ARG A 253 0.48 6.87 38.29
C ARG A 253 0.35 8.38 38.53
N ASP A 254 0.90 8.84 39.65
CA ASP A 254 1.03 10.26 40.00
C ASP A 254 2.00 10.96 39.02
N LEU A 255 1.45 11.43 37.89
CA LEU A 255 2.10 12.42 37.03
C LEU A 255 2.07 13.76 37.77
N ARG A 256 3.23 14.43 37.86
CA ARG A 256 3.47 15.61 38.73
C ARG A 256 2.32 16.65 38.68
N PRO A 257 1.85 17.19 39.82
CA PRO A 257 0.76 18.18 39.88
C PRO A 257 1.08 19.58 39.32
N SER A 258 2.25 19.79 38.71
CA SER A 258 2.72 21.14 38.36
C SER A 258 2.52 21.54 36.90
N SER A 259 1.92 20.69 36.05
CA SER A 259 1.36 21.20 34.80
C SER A 259 -0.04 21.70 35.13
N ASN A 260 -0.21 23.02 35.27
CA ASN A 260 -1.53 23.63 35.30
C ASN A 260 -2.30 23.10 34.10
N SER A 261 -3.27 22.22 34.35
CA SER A 261 -4.17 21.84 33.28
C SER A 261 -4.93 23.09 32.90
N TYR A 262 -4.91 23.43 31.61
CA TYR A 262 -5.71 24.51 31.06
C TYR A 262 -7.21 24.17 31.08
N PHE A 263 -7.57 22.94 31.47
CA PHE A 263 -8.91 22.40 31.51
C PHE A 263 -9.21 21.84 32.90
N ASP A 264 -10.45 21.99 33.34
CA ASP A 264 -10.91 21.23 34.50
C ASP A 264 -11.22 19.77 34.13
N HIS A 265 -11.39 18.91 35.14
CA HIS A 265 -11.61 17.48 34.92
C HIS A 265 -12.89 17.18 34.11
N ALA A 266 -13.92 18.03 34.18
CA ALA A 266 -15.16 17.83 33.43
C ALA A 266 -14.95 18.15 31.95
N GLU A 267 -14.20 19.20 31.64
CA GLU A 267 -13.82 19.59 30.28
C GLU A 267 -12.93 18.51 29.63
N GLU A 268 -11.94 17.98 30.36
CA GLU A 268 -11.09 16.89 29.88
C GLU A 268 -11.89 15.61 29.61
N ALA A 269 -12.82 15.26 30.50
CA ALA A 269 -13.70 14.10 30.34
C ALA A 269 -14.61 14.26 29.13
N THR A 270 -15.17 15.44 28.91
CA THR A 270 -16.05 15.76 27.77
C THR A 270 -15.29 15.64 26.44
N MET A 271 -14.06 16.17 26.36
CA MET A 271 -13.22 16.02 25.17
C MET A 271 -12.90 14.53 24.89
N CYS A 272 -12.58 13.75 25.91
CA CYS A 272 -12.28 12.33 25.75
C CYS A 272 -13.53 11.50 25.37
N GLU A 273 -14.69 11.83 25.94
CA GLU A 273 -15.97 11.20 25.58
C GLU A 273 -16.35 11.54 24.14
N GLY A 274 -16.14 12.79 23.70
CA GLY A 274 -16.31 13.20 22.31
C GLY A 274 -15.44 12.36 21.37
N VAL A 275 -14.12 12.30 21.61
CA VAL A 275 -13.20 11.44 20.84
C VAL A 275 -13.65 9.98 20.83
N GLY A 276 -14.12 9.47 21.98
CA GLY A 276 -14.63 8.12 22.11
C GLY A 276 -15.92 7.86 21.33
N ALA A 277 -16.84 8.82 21.31
CA ALA A 277 -18.09 8.77 20.56
C ALA A 277 -17.82 8.80 19.05
N PHE A 278 -16.90 9.66 18.60
CA PHE A 278 -16.42 9.70 17.22
C PHE A 278 -15.80 8.36 16.80
N ALA A 279 -14.93 7.78 17.63
CA ALA A 279 -14.37 6.45 17.37
C ALA A 279 -15.45 5.36 17.28
N LYS A 280 -16.45 5.39 18.17
CA LYS A 280 -17.61 4.45 18.16
C LYS A 280 -18.50 4.63 16.92
N ALA A 281 -18.61 5.84 16.40
CA ALA A 281 -19.32 6.17 15.18
C ALA A 281 -18.55 5.82 13.89
N GLY A 282 -17.30 5.34 14.00
CA GLY A 282 -16.45 5.02 12.85
C GLY A 282 -15.59 6.19 12.35
N PHE A 283 -15.37 7.22 13.17
CA PHE A 283 -14.55 8.39 12.84
C PHE A 283 -13.53 8.72 13.96
N PRO A 284 -12.68 7.78 14.40
CA PRO A 284 -11.65 8.03 15.41
C PRO A 284 -10.70 9.15 14.99
N LEU A 285 -10.31 9.94 15.98
CA LEU A 285 -9.57 11.19 15.81
C LEU A 285 -8.08 11.00 16.12
N GLU A 286 -7.19 11.74 15.46
CA GLU A 286 -5.76 11.71 15.77
C GLU A 286 -5.43 12.55 17.01
N LYS A 287 -4.23 12.37 17.57
CA LYS A 287 -3.73 13.28 18.62
C LYS A 287 -3.75 14.74 18.16
N ALA A 288 -3.51 15.00 16.88
CA ALA A 288 -3.54 16.35 16.31
C ALA A 288 -4.95 16.95 16.29
N ASN A 289 -6.01 16.15 16.08
CA ASN A 289 -7.40 16.60 16.16
C ASN A 289 -7.76 16.96 17.60
N LEU A 290 -7.42 16.09 18.56
CA LEU A 290 -7.64 16.39 19.98
C LEU A 290 -6.91 17.66 20.41
N LYS A 291 -5.70 17.89 19.89
CA LYS A 291 -4.97 19.16 20.09
C LYS A 291 -5.74 20.36 19.53
N GLN A 292 -6.23 20.26 18.30
CA GLN A 292 -6.99 21.34 17.64
C GLN A 292 -8.28 21.66 18.40
N TRP A 293 -9.00 20.64 18.86
CA TRP A 293 -10.19 20.81 19.71
C TRP A 293 -9.86 21.52 21.02
N ALA A 294 -8.80 21.07 21.67
CA ALA A 294 -8.35 21.67 22.91
C ALA A 294 -7.91 23.14 22.71
N ASP A 295 -7.19 23.44 21.62
CA ASP A 295 -6.78 24.81 21.28
C ASP A 295 -7.99 25.71 20.98
N ALA A 296 -8.96 25.22 20.22
CA ALA A 296 -10.20 25.95 19.89
C ALA A 296 -11.04 26.23 21.14
N PHE A 297 -11.07 25.29 22.07
CA PHE A 297 -11.79 25.44 23.34
C PHE A 297 -11.19 26.54 24.21
N LEU A 298 -9.85 26.64 24.30
CA LEU A 298 -9.19 27.75 25.02
C LEU A 298 -9.38 29.11 24.33
N GLU A 299 -9.44 29.12 23.00
CA GLU A 299 -9.70 30.33 22.23
C GLU A 299 -11.12 30.86 22.50
N ALA A 300 -12.12 29.97 22.58
CA ALA A 300 -13.49 30.31 22.94
C ALA A 300 -13.62 30.89 24.36
N ASP A 301 -12.77 30.46 25.29
CA ASP A 301 -12.73 31.00 26.67
C ASP A 301 -12.14 32.40 26.78
N GLY A 302 -11.78 33.02 25.64
CA GLY A 302 -11.16 34.33 25.64
C GLY A 302 -9.79 34.33 26.31
N ILE A 303 -9.16 33.15 26.47
CA ILE A 303 -7.75 33.03 26.80
C ILE A 303 -6.98 33.37 25.52
N ALA A 304 -7.01 34.66 25.18
CA ALA A 304 -6.33 35.21 24.02
C ALA A 304 -4.87 34.77 24.07
N ARG A 305 -4.36 34.30 22.94
CA ARG A 305 -2.93 33.98 22.78
C ARG A 305 -2.15 35.25 23.11
N GLY A 306 -1.64 35.32 24.35
CA GLY A 306 -0.80 36.42 24.81
C GLY A 306 0.31 36.60 23.79
N THR A 307 0.49 37.83 23.34
CA THR A 307 1.13 38.27 22.09
C THR A 307 2.59 37.85 21.85
N ASN A 308 3.18 36.99 22.68
CA ASN A 308 4.56 36.52 22.50
C ASN A 308 4.80 35.01 22.76
N SER A 309 3.79 34.19 23.07
CA SER A 309 3.97 32.73 23.15
C SER A 309 3.08 32.01 22.13
N ILE A 310 3.66 31.69 20.98
CA ILE A 310 3.05 30.97 19.84
C ILE A 310 2.62 29.53 20.20
N GLY A 311 2.89 29.05 21.41
CA GLY A 311 2.55 27.69 21.81
C GLY A 311 1.09 27.56 22.23
N GLY A 312 0.23 27.04 21.35
CA GLY A 312 -1.00 26.37 21.79
C GLY A 312 -0.68 25.21 22.74
N ILE A 313 -1.68 24.42 23.10
CA ILE A 313 -1.52 23.32 24.06
C ILE A 313 -0.45 22.34 23.59
N SER A 314 0.46 21.99 24.50
CA SER A 314 1.56 21.07 24.19
C SER A 314 1.03 19.67 23.85
N MET A 315 1.76 18.94 23.01
CA MET A 315 1.44 17.53 22.74
C MET A 315 1.54 16.66 24.00
N ASP A 316 2.36 17.03 24.99
CA ASP A 316 2.43 16.34 26.28
C ASP A 316 1.11 16.46 27.06
N THR A 317 0.45 17.62 26.98
CA THR A 317 -0.89 17.83 27.54
C THR A 317 -1.91 16.95 26.83
N VAL A 318 -1.88 16.90 25.49
CA VAL A 318 -2.75 16.02 24.70
C VAL A 318 -2.52 14.55 25.05
N GLU A 319 -1.26 14.14 25.23
CA GLU A 319 -0.92 12.79 25.67
C GLU A 319 -1.46 12.47 27.05
N ARG A 320 -1.38 13.42 27.98
CA ARG A 320 -1.96 13.28 29.31
C ARG A 320 -3.48 13.11 29.21
N LEU A 321 -4.17 13.98 28.45
CA LEU A 321 -5.62 13.97 28.28
C LEU A 321 -6.13 12.60 27.86
N TYR A 322 -5.65 12.07 26.72
CA TYR A 322 -6.19 10.80 26.22
C TYR A 322 -5.78 9.60 27.10
N LYS A 323 -4.58 9.61 27.70
CA LYS A 323 -4.14 8.52 28.60
C LYS A 323 -4.95 8.48 29.89
N GLN A 324 -5.38 9.63 30.41
CA GLN A 324 -6.20 9.73 31.61
C GLN A 324 -7.68 9.44 31.31
N GLY A 325 -8.18 9.85 30.14
CA GLY A 325 -9.57 9.66 29.70
C GLY A 325 -9.93 8.26 29.17
N ARG A 326 -9.18 7.20 29.53
CA ARG A 326 -9.38 5.82 29.04
C ARG A 326 -9.39 5.69 27.50
N LEU A 327 -8.67 6.56 26.80
CA LEU A 327 -8.42 6.42 25.36
C LEU A 327 -7.05 5.79 25.12
N LYS A 328 -6.88 5.19 23.95
CA LYS A 328 -5.68 4.47 23.50
C LYS A 328 -5.39 4.89 22.08
N ALA A 329 -4.10 5.00 21.75
CA ALA A 329 -3.69 5.33 20.41
C ALA A 329 -3.48 4.03 19.62
N LYS A 330 -4.27 3.80 18.56
CA LYS A 330 -4.18 2.63 17.68
C LYS A 330 -3.71 3.05 16.29
N ALA A 331 -2.59 2.48 15.84
CA ALA A 331 -2.19 2.58 14.44
C ALA A 331 -2.92 1.47 13.67
N ASN A 332 -3.45 1.76 12.48
CA ASN A 332 -4.02 0.83 11.47
C ASN A 332 -5.54 0.67 11.40
N VAL A 333 -6.05 1.18 10.29
CA VAL A 333 -7.45 1.32 10.01
C VAL A 333 -7.68 1.28 8.49
N ASN A 334 -8.31 0.22 7.96
CA ASN A 334 -8.66 0.09 6.54
C ASN A 334 -10.17 -0.22 6.40
N PRO A 335 -10.90 0.42 5.47
CA PRO A 335 -12.32 0.13 5.25
C PRO A 335 -12.49 -1.29 4.68
N ILE A 336 -13.53 -1.99 5.15
CA ILE A 336 -14.00 -3.25 4.55
C ILE A 336 -15.26 -2.97 3.72
N ASP A 337 -15.28 -3.46 2.49
CA ASP A 337 -16.47 -3.41 1.64
C ASP A 337 -17.56 -4.33 2.24
N PRO A 338 -18.79 -3.85 2.47
CA PRO A 338 -19.89 -4.64 3.05
C PRO A 338 -20.18 -5.95 2.31
N LYS A 339 -19.98 -6.01 0.99
CA LYS A 339 -20.11 -7.26 0.21
C LYS A 339 -19.03 -8.27 0.55
N ARG A 340 -17.90 -7.83 1.12
CA ARG A 340 -16.81 -8.70 1.60
C ARG A 340 -17.15 -9.25 2.98
N ALA A 341 -17.62 -8.38 3.87
CA ALA A 341 -18.15 -8.78 5.18
C ALA A 341 -19.27 -9.84 5.04
N ALA A 342 -20.15 -9.67 4.05
CA ALA A 342 -21.22 -10.59 3.68
C ALA A 342 -20.80 -12.06 3.48
N GLN A 343 -19.52 -12.32 3.16
CA GLN A 343 -19.01 -13.64 2.81
C GLN A 343 -18.38 -14.39 3.99
N ALA A 344 -18.31 -13.77 5.17
CA ALA A 344 -17.83 -14.41 6.40
C ALA A 344 -18.89 -15.37 6.98
N GLU A 345 -19.05 -16.54 6.35
CA GLU A 345 -20.04 -17.55 6.75
C GLU A 345 -19.39 -18.92 7.02
N SER A 346 -19.97 -19.67 7.96
CA SER A 346 -19.47 -21.00 8.34
C SER A 346 -19.48 -21.99 7.18
N SER A 347 -20.55 -22.04 6.37
CA SER A 347 -20.64 -22.86 5.16
C SER A 347 -19.55 -22.53 4.14
N VAL A 348 -19.23 -21.25 3.93
CA VAL A 348 -18.14 -20.82 3.02
C VAL A 348 -16.79 -21.32 3.53
N LEU A 349 -16.55 -21.19 4.84
CA LEU A 349 -15.34 -21.70 5.49
C LEU A 349 -15.23 -23.23 5.40
N ASN A 350 -16.31 -23.94 5.72
CA ASN A 350 -16.39 -25.39 5.63
C ASN A 350 -16.13 -25.85 4.19
N ALA A 351 -16.78 -25.23 3.20
CA ALA A 351 -16.61 -25.55 1.79
C ALA A 351 -15.15 -25.34 1.33
N PHE A 352 -14.51 -24.26 1.78
CA PHE A 352 -13.09 -24.02 1.53
C PHE A 352 -12.21 -25.14 2.08
N TYR A 353 -12.37 -25.54 3.34
CA TYR A 353 -11.60 -26.64 3.91
C TYR A 353 -11.90 -27.99 3.24
N HIS A 354 -13.15 -28.22 2.85
CA HIS A 354 -13.55 -29.41 2.09
C HIS A 354 -12.84 -29.47 0.73
N GLN A 355 -12.70 -28.31 0.08
CA GLN A 355 -11.99 -28.17 -1.19
C GLN A 355 -10.49 -28.41 -0.99
N VAL A 356 -9.88 -27.82 0.04
CA VAL A 356 -8.45 -28.03 0.36
C VAL A 356 -8.14 -29.51 0.58
N ASP A 357 -8.93 -30.20 1.41
CA ASP A 357 -8.72 -31.63 1.69
C ASP A 357 -8.94 -32.50 0.43
N ALA A 358 -9.92 -32.15 -0.40
CA ALA A 358 -10.18 -32.86 -1.67
C ALA A 358 -9.01 -32.73 -2.66
N HIS A 359 -8.39 -31.55 -2.77
CA HIS A 359 -7.25 -31.33 -3.64
C HIS A 359 -5.98 -32.03 -3.13
N ILE A 360 -5.76 -32.08 -1.82
CA ILE A 360 -4.63 -32.84 -1.25
C ILE A 360 -4.79 -34.33 -1.49
N LYS A 361 -6.01 -34.86 -1.29
CA LYS A 361 -6.31 -36.25 -1.62
C LYS A 361 -6.11 -36.54 -3.12
N LEU A 362 -6.55 -35.63 -3.99
CA LEU A 362 -6.33 -35.74 -5.44
C LEU A 362 -4.83 -35.77 -5.79
N ALA A 363 -4.03 -34.87 -5.22
CA ALA A 363 -2.59 -34.81 -5.45
C ALA A 363 -1.88 -36.08 -4.96
N HIS A 364 -2.25 -36.61 -3.80
CA HIS A 364 -1.75 -37.87 -3.26
C HIS A 364 -2.05 -39.08 -4.14
N GLU A 365 -3.24 -39.12 -4.73
CA GLU A 365 -3.61 -40.23 -5.62
C GLU A 365 -2.89 -40.17 -6.97
N ILE A 366 -2.55 -38.98 -7.45
CA ILE A 366 -1.81 -38.78 -8.69
C ILE A 366 -0.34 -39.17 -8.51
N ASP A 367 0.31 -38.61 -7.49
CA ASP A 367 1.71 -38.87 -7.20
C ASP A 367 1.92 -38.99 -5.69
N PRO A 368 1.78 -40.21 -5.15
CA PRO A 368 1.95 -40.45 -3.73
C PRO A 368 3.37 -40.21 -3.21
N ASP A 369 4.38 -40.22 -4.07
CA ASP A 369 5.78 -40.03 -3.67
C ASP A 369 6.08 -38.54 -3.49
N VAL A 370 5.53 -37.69 -4.37
CA VAL A 370 5.58 -36.23 -4.23
C VAL A 370 4.61 -35.74 -3.15
N TRP A 371 3.40 -36.30 -3.08
CA TRP A 371 2.33 -35.92 -2.16
C TRP A 371 2.01 -37.04 -1.17
N PRO A 372 2.86 -37.31 -0.15
CA PRO A 372 2.68 -38.45 0.73
C PRO A 372 1.42 -38.42 1.59
N GLU A 373 0.86 -37.24 1.84
CA GLU A 373 -0.30 -37.02 2.70
C GLU A 373 -1.60 -37.06 1.92
N ASN A 374 -2.54 -37.86 2.41
CA ASN A 374 -3.88 -37.98 1.82
C ASN A 374 -4.91 -37.00 2.40
N ARG A 375 -4.50 -36.12 3.32
CA ARG A 375 -5.33 -35.11 3.97
C ARG A 375 -4.52 -33.86 4.29
N TYR A 376 -5.14 -32.69 4.23
CA TYR A 376 -4.48 -31.41 4.53
C TYR A 376 -3.97 -31.32 5.97
N ALA A 377 -4.73 -31.84 6.93
CA ALA A 377 -4.35 -31.83 8.34
C ALA A 377 -3.05 -32.58 8.64
N ASN A 378 -2.61 -33.48 7.75
CA ASN A 378 -1.38 -34.24 7.90
C ASN A 378 -0.17 -33.55 7.26
N VAL A 379 -0.37 -32.47 6.51
CA VAL A 379 0.72 -31.74 5.84
C VAL A 379 1.53 -31.00 6.90
N PRO A 380 2.87 -31.19 6.97
CA PRO A 380 3.71 -30.55 7.95
C PRO A 380 3.78 -29.04 7.68
N PRO A 381 3.97 -28.22 8.72
CA PRO A 381 3.99 -26.77 8.58
C PRO A 381 5.13 -26.26 7.71
N THR A 382 6.20 -27.06 7.58
CA THR A 382 7.34 -26.76 6.72
C THR A 382 7.02 -26.85 5.22
N ARG A 383 5.84 -27.35 4.82
CA ARG A 383 5.38 -27.42 3.42
C ARG A 383 4.12 -26.60 3.15
N ILE A 384 3.70 -25.79 4.13
CA ILE A 384 2.53 -24.91 4.01
C ILE A 384 3.02 -23.47 3.96
N TYR A 385 2.75 -22.81 2.84
CA TYR A 385 3.16 -21.45 2.56
C TYR A 385 1.95 -20.56 2.31
N ASN A 386 2.08 -19.28 2.61
CA ASN A 386 1.16 -18.24 2.16
C ASN A 386 1.94 -17.10 1.52
N THR A 387 1.38 -16.49 0.49
CA THR A 387 1.92 -15.28 -0.11
C THR A 387 0.86 -14.20 -0.17
N ASP A 388 1.30 -12.96 0.03
CA ASP A 388 0.49 -11.79 -0.28
C ASP A 388 1.30 -10.68 -0.92
N GLU A 389 0.65 -9.90 -1.78
CA GLU A 389 1.24 -8.72 -2.38
C GLU A 389 0.77 -7.47 -1.64
N GLN A 390 1.68 -6.85 -0.90
CA GLN A 390 1.42 -5.58 -0.22
C GLN A 390 2.16 -4.45 -0.92
N GLY A 391 1.53 -3.28 -1.06
CA GLY A 391 2.24 -2.05 -1.44
C GLY A 391 2.63 -1.23 -0.22
N PRO A 392 3.74 -1.55 0.49
CA PRO A 392 4.12 -0.77 1.67
C PRO A 392 4.49 0.63 1.23
N ASN A 393 3.80 1.62 1.78
CA ASN A 393 4.17 3.01 1.57
C ASN A 393 4.93 3.53 2.81
N PRO A 394 6.27 3.69 2.75
CA PRO A 394 7.05 4.32 3.82
C PRO A 394 6.57 5.74 4.19
N THR A 395 5.82 6.44 3.32
CA THR A 395 5.24 7.76 3.62
C THR A 395 3.87 7.68 4.29
N HIS A 396 3.18 6.53 4.28
CA HIS A 396 1.92 6.32 5.00
C HIS A 396 2.15 5.87 6.44
N LEU A 397 2.98 6.61 7.19
CA LEU A 397 2.98 6.53 8.65
C LEU A 397 1.65 7.10 9.15
N ARG A 398 0.60 6.26 9.19
CA ARG A 398 -0.69 6.68 9.74
C ARG A 398 -0.49 7.08 11.19
N ASN A 399 -0.82 8.32 11.53
CA ASN A 399 -0.83 8.76 12.90
C ASN A 399 -1.76 7.84 13.71
N PRO A 400 -1.32 7.35 14.88
CA PRO A 400 -2.18 6.58 15.77
C PRO A 400 -3.46 7.35 16.08
N VAL A 401 -4.61 6.72 15.85
CA VAL A 401 -5.91 7.29 16.18
C VAL A 401 -6.29 6.98 17.62
N LEU A 402 -6.97 7.91 18.27
CA LEU A 402 -7.44 7.79 19.64
C LEU A 402 -8.77 7.04 19.65
N ILE A 403 -8.82 5.96 20.42
CA ILE A 403 -9.97 5.05 20.54
C ILE A 403 -10.23 4.75 22.02
N PRO A 404 -11.47 4.49 22.43
CA PRO A 404 -11.75 3.96 23.76
C PRO A 404 -10.97 2.68 24.07
N GLU A 405 -10.54 2.49 25.31
CA GLU A 405 -9.82 1.30 25.77
C GLU A 405 -10.61 0.01 25.50
N GLU A 406 -11.93 0.03 25.68
CA GLU A 406 -12.85 -1.05 25.32
C GLU A 406 -12.88 -1.39 23.81
N MET A 407 -12.33 -0.54 22.95
CA MET A 407 -12.18 -0.77 21.52
C MET A 407 -10.78 -1.26 21.12
N LEU A 408 -9.82 -1.39 22.04
CA LEU A 408 -8.48 -1.91 21.75
C LEU A 408 -8.53 -3.29 21.10
N GLU A 409 -9.33 -4.17 21.70
CA GLU A 409 -9.53 -5.56 21.27
C GLU A 409 -10.39 -5.66 20.01
N ARG A 410 -11.09 -4.58 19.62
CA ARG A 410 -11.83 -4.58 18.36
C ARG A 410 -10.82 -4.60 17.20
N PRO A 411 -10.89 -5.59 16.30
CA PRO A 411 -9.82 -5.83 15.34
C PRO A 411 -9.58 -4.66 14.37
N ARG A 412 -10.56 -3.78 14.12
CA ARG A 412 -10.44 -2.64 13.18
C ARG A 412 -11.27 -1.41 13.60
N LEU A 413 -10.71 -0.22 13.41
CA LEU A 413 -11.40 1.08 13.39
C LEU A 413 -11.40 1.64 11.95
N PHE A 414 -12.12 2.73 11.65
CA PHE A 414 -12.21 3.46 10.35
C PHE A 414 -11.51 4.85 10.45
N GLN A 415 -10.86 5.45 9.42
CA GLN A 415 -10.06 6.70 9.58
C GLN A 415 -10.04 7.45 8.25
N ASN A 416 -10.26 8.76 8.30
CA ASN A 416 -10.01 9.68 7.20
C ASN A 416 -8.59 10.24 7.34
N THR A 417 -7.75 10.11 6.31
CA THR A 417 -6.45 10.79 6.27
C THR A 417 -6.57 12.09 5.48
N ARG A 418 -5.94 13.17 5.96
CA ARG A 418 -5.74 14.39 5.16
C ARG A 418 -4.88 14.04 3.95
N GLU A 419 -5.42 14.18 2.75
CA GLU A 419 -4.67 13.97 1.52
C GLU A 419 -3.48 14.94 1.45
N GLY A 420 -2.26 14.41 1.42
CA GLY A 420 -1.06 15.25 1.33
C GLY A 420 0.26 14.57 1.62
N ASP A 421 0.28 13.41 2.29
CA ASP A 421 1.52 12.65 2.45
C ASP A 421 2.07 12.30 1.07
N GLY A 422 3.25 12.84 0.77
CA GLY A 422 3.85 12.83 -0.56
C GLY A 422 3.66 11.47 -1.23
N LYS A 423 2.90 11.47 -2.34
CA LYS A 423 2.78 10.28 -3.19
C LYS A 423 4.19 9.87 -3.54
N MET A 424 4.57 8.65 -3.18
CA MET A 424 5.83 8.09 -3.67
C MET A 424 5.87 8.27 -5.18
N GLN A 425 7.02 8.72 -5.69
CA GLN A 425 7.17 9.00 -7.12
C GLN A 425 6.96 7.74 -7.98
N PHE A 426 7.12 6.56 -7.37
CA PHE A 426 6.94 5.24 -7.95
C PHE A 426 6.30 4.31 -6.91
N HIS A 427 5.48 3.37 -7.35
CA HIS A 427 4.80 2.38 -6.53
C HIS A 427 5.70 1.14 -6.35
N TYR A 428 5.77 0.61 -5.13
CA TYR A 428 6.35 -0.71 -4.87
C TYR A 428 5.24 -1.62 -4.39
N SER A 429 5.28 -2.86 -4.87
CA SER A 429 4.63 -3.99 -4.24
C SER A 429 5.68 -5.00 -3.79
N VAL A 430 5.41 -5.67 -2.68
CA VAL A 430 6.23 -6.75 -2.12
C VAL A 430 5.33 -7.96 -1.99
N ALA A 431 5.61 -8.99 -2.77
CA ALA A 431 5.03 -10.31 -2.58
C ALA A 431 5.79 -11.02 -1.45
N ASN A 432 5.27 -10.86 -0.23
CA ASN A 432 5.80 -11.50 0.98
C ASN A 432 5.37 -12.96 0.99
N VAL A 433 6.34 -13.86 1.17
CA VAL A 433 6.09 -15.29 1.35
C VAL A 433 6.35 -15.65 2.81
N VAL A 434 5.45 -16.42 3.39
CA VAL A 434 5.54 -16.91 4.76
C VAL A 434 5.31 -18.41 4.81
N ARG A 435 5.90 -19.09 5.80
CA ARG A 435 5.78 -20.53 6.05
C ARG A 435 5.11 -20.80 7.39
N ALA A 436 4.30 -21.85 7.49
CA ALA A 436 3.45 -22.08 8.66
C ALA A 436 4.19 -22.33 9.97
N ASP A 437 5.45 -22.78 9.92
CA ASP A 437 6.32 -22.92 11.09
C ASP A 437 6.95 -21.59 11.55
N GLY A 438 6.69 -20.50 10.83
CA GLY A 438 7.19 -19.16 11.12
C GLY A 438 8.61 -18.89 10.61
N VAL A 439 9.35 -19.89 10.13
CA VAL A 439 10.76 -19.74 9.75
C VAL A 439 10.87 -18.97 8.44
N GLN A 440 11.70 -17.92 8.41
CA GLN A 440 12.02 -17.15 7.21
C GLN A 440 13.40 -17.53 6.69
N CYS A 441 13.58 -17.64 5.37
CA CYS A 441 14.91 -17.93 4.84
C CYS A 441 15.86 -16.76 5.12
N HIS A 442 17.07 -17.06 5.56
CA HIS A 442 18.11 -16.05 5.75
C HIS A 442 19.47 -16.62 5.31
N PRO A 443 19.97 -16.25 4.12
CA PRO A 443 21.15 -16.91 3.53
C PRO A 443 22.43 -16.81 4.35
N HIS A 444 22.64 -15.74 5.10
CA HIS A 444 23.83 -15.60 5.96
C HIS A 444 23.83 -16.53 7.18
N GLU A 445 22.65 -17.02 7.58
CA GLU A 445 22.52 -17.94 8.71
C GLU A 445 22.32 -19.39 8.24
N CYS A 446 22.31 -19.64 6.92
CA CYS A 446 21.99 -20.93 6.32
C CYS A 446 20.67 -21.53 6.83
N VAL A 447 19.69 -20.68 7.15
CA VAL A 447 18.37 -21.10 7.64
C VAL A 447 17.47 -21.37 6.44
N GLU A 448 17.05 -22.62 6.27
CA GLU A 448 16.02 -23.01 5.30
C GLU A 448 14.62 -22.64 5.82
N GLY A 449 13.96 -21.72 5.12
CA GLY A 449 12.72 -21.07 5.58
C GLY A 449 11.77 -20.71 4.44
N ALA A 450 10.80 -19.86 4.73
CA ALA A 450 9.99 -19.19 3.71
C ALA A 450 10.88 -18.45 2.70
N PRO A 451 10.68 -18.63 1.38
CA PRO A 451 11.41 -17.90 0.36
C PRO A 451 11.46 -16.39 0.57
N ALA A 452 12.52 -15.76 0.09
CA ALA A 452 12.68 -14.32 0.22
C ALA A 452 11.57 -13.57 -0.56
N PRO A 453 11.13 -12.40 -0.09
CA PRO A 453 10.17 -11.55 -0.78
C PRO A 453 10.51 -11.29 -2.26
N PHE A 454 9.48 -11.24 -3.10
CA PHE A 454 9.57 -10.85 -4.50
C PHE A 454 9.04 -9.43 -4.67
N VAL A 455 9.90 -8.51 -5.09
CA VAL A 455 9.60 -7.07 -5.13
C VAL A 455 9.24 -6.65 -6.56
N LEU A 456 8.17 -5.89 -6.68
CA LEU A 456 7.65 -5.32 -7.91
C LEU A 456 7.74 -3.80 -7.82
N ILE A 457 8.34 -3.16 -8.82
CA ILE A 457 8.56 -1.71 -8.85
C ILE A 457 7.89 -1.13 -10.08
N SER A 458 7.15 -0.03 -9.91
CA SER A 458 6.56 0.67 -11.04
C SER A 458 7.65 1.35 -11.85
N ASP A 459 7.73 1.08 -13.14
CA ASP A 459 8.58 1.85 -14.05
C ASP A 459 7.76 2.87 -14.83
N ALA A 460 7.86 4.14 -14.44
CA ALA A 460 7.16 5.26 -15.08
C ALA A 460 7.46 5.41 -16.58
N SER A 461 8.59 4.89 -17.08
CA SER A 461 8.88 4.89 -18.52
C SER A 461 7.91 3.99 -19.30
N SER A 462 7.37 2.96 -18.65
CA SER A 462 6.41 2.03 -19.24
C SER A 462 4.95 2.41 -18.97
N SER A 463 4.67 3.17 -17.91
CA SER A 463 3.31 3.65 -17.60
C SER A 463 2.79 4.63 -18.64
N HIS A 464 3.64 5.53 -19.16
CA HIS A 464 3.24 6.50 -20.19
C HIS A 464 2.73 5.83 -21.49
N ALA A 465 3.28 4.67 -21.84
CA ALA A 465 2.79 3.90 -22.98
C ALA A 465 1.38 3.36 -22.70
N MET A 466 1.15 2.83 -21.49
CA MET A 466 -0.16 2.28 -21.10
C MET A 466 -1.24 3.35 -20.88
N ASP A 467 -0.89 4.52 -20.38
CA ASP A 467 -1.85 5.62 -20.15
C ASP A 467 -2.43 6.17 -21.46
N SER A 468 -1.71 5.96 -22.57
CA SER A 468 -2.18 6.31 -23.91
C SER A 468 -3.05 5.22 -24.57
N MET A 469 -3.07 4.01 -24.02
CA MET A 469 -3.88 2.90 -24.53
C MET A 469 -5.30 2.97 -23.99
N ASP A 470 -6.27 2.51 -24.80
CA ASP A 470 -7.60 2.29 -24.26
C ASP A 470 -7.59 1.15 -23.22
N LYS A 471 -8.58 1.14 -22.32
CA LYS A 471 -8.63 0.16 -21.24
C LYS A 471 -8.63 -1.28 -21.75
N ALA A 472 -9.29 -1.58 -22.88
CA ALA A 472 -9.37 -2.95 -23.39
C ALA A 472 -8.04 -3.41 -23.98
N ASP A 473 -7.34 -2.54 -24.71
CA ASP A 473 -6.00 -2.83 -25.24
C ASP A 473 -4.97 -2.93 -24.12
N ARG A 474 -5.05 -2.07 -23.10
CA ARG A 474 -4.22 -2.17 -21.90
C ARG A 474 -4.46 -3.47 -21.14
N ASP A 475 -5.73 -3.80 -20.87
CA ASP A 475 -6.08 -5.05 -20.18
C ASP A 475 -5.66 -6.27 -21.01
N ARG A 476 -5.74 -6.19 -22.35
CA ARG A 476 -5.25 -7.25 -23.26
C ARG A 476 -3.73 -7.36 -23.25
N LEU A 477 -2.99 -6.25 -23.28
CA LEU A 477 -1.53 -6.23 -23.20
C LEU A 477 -1.06 -6.82 -21.86
N LEU A 478 -1.70 -6.42 -20.76
CA LEU A 478 -1.43 -6.93 -19.42
C LEU A 478 -1.81 -8.41 -19.25
N ALA A 479 -2.83 -8.88 -19.99
CA ALA A 479 -3.26 -10.28 -19.98
C ALA A 479 -2.44 -11.20 -20.90
N ASN A 480 -1.84 -10.66 -21.97
CA ASN A 480 -1.22 -11.45 -23.04
C ASN A 480 0.30 -11.28 -23.14
N GLN A 481 1.00 -10.95 -22.04
CA GLN A 481 2.46 -10.92 -22.06
C GLN A 481 3.01 -12.31 -22.41
N THR A 482 3.76 -12.39 -23.50
CA THR A 482 4.39 -13.59 -24.06
C THR A 482 5.85 -13.71 -23.58
N GLU A 483 6.50 -14.85 -23.85
CA GLU A 483 7.93 -15.02 -23.52
C GLU A 483 8.85 -14.05 -24.26
N ALA A 484 8.42 -13.55 -25.42
CA ALA A 484 9.16 -12.60 -26.23
C ALA A 484 9.09 -11.15 -25.72
N ASP A 485 8.16 -10.86 -24.79
CA ASP A 485 8.03 -9.54 -24.19
C ASP A 485 9.16 -9.33 -23.17
N VAL A 486 10.30 -8.84 -23.67
CA VAL A 486 11.40 -8.36 -22.82
C VAL A 486 10.85 -7.16 -22.05
N ILE A 487 10.74 -7.29 -20.73
CA ILE A 487 10.48 -6.14 -19.85
C ILE A 487 11.86 -5.48 -19.63
N PRO A 488 12.17 -4.35 -20.30
CA PRO A 488 13.47 -3.72 -20.11
C PRO A 488 13.59 -3.27 -18.65
N LEU A 489 14.60 -3.80 -17.95
CA LEU A 489 14.96 -3.33 -16.63
C LEU A 489 15.70 -2.01 -16.79
N ASN A 490 15.08 -0.92 -16.32
CA ASN A 490 15.75 0.36 -16.23
C ASN A 490 16.82 0.30 -15.13
N ASP A 491 18.10 0.47 -15.48
CA ASP A 491 19.22 0.45 -14.52
C ASP A 491 19.03 1.41 -13.33
N ALA A 492 18.28 2.50 -13.51
CA ALA A 492 17.94 3.41 -12.41
C ALA A 492 17.09 2.74 -11.33
N VAL A 493 16.20 1.82 -11.71
CA VAL A 493 15.31 1.09 -10.81
C VAL A 493 16.05 0.01 -10.01
N LEU A 494 17.21 -0.43 -10.49
CA LEU A 494 18.02 -1.46 -9.82
C LEU A 494 19.07 -0.87 -8.86
N ARG A 495 19.44 0.41 -9.03
CA ARG A 495 20.39 1.10 -8.14
C ARG A 495 19.86 1.12 -6.70
N GLY A 496 20.70 0.75 -5.73
CA GLY A 496 20.36 0.79 -4.30
C GLY A 496 19.83 -0.52 -3.72
N TRP A 497 19.31 -1.41 -4.57
CA TRP A 497 19.11 -2.80 -4.16
C TRP A 497 20.43 -3.56 -4.08
N PHE A 498 21.37 -3.23 -4.97
CA PHE A 498 22.35 -4.21 -5.42
C PHE A 498 23.75 -3.64 -5.69
N ASN A 499 24.51 -3.29 -4.64
CA ASN A 499 25.87 -2.74 -4.81
C ASN A 499 26.94 -3.80 -5.19
N ASP A 500 26.69 -5.11 -5.00
CA ASP A 500 27.63 -6.22 -5.27
C ASP A 500 26.92 -7.50 -5.81
N TYR A 501 26.82 -7.72 -7.14
CA TYR A 501 26.11 -8.89 -7.71
C TYR A 501 26.75 -9.56 -8.93
N GLN A 502 26.39 -10.85 -9.12
CA GLN A 502 26.55 -11.63 -10.36
C GLN A 502 25.24 -11.61 -11.16
N VAL A 503 25.32 -11.42 -12.48
CA VAL A 503 24.16 -11.46 -13.39
C VAL A 503 23.71 -12.91 -13.58
N GLY A 504 22.43 -13.21 -13.30
CA GLY A 504 21.84 -14.53 -13.53
C GLY A 504 21.49 -14.81 -15.00
N LYS A 505 21.08 -16.05 -15.32
CA LYS A 505 20.84 -16.55 -16.70
C LYS A 505 19.67 -15.90 -17.48
N LYS A 506 18.81 -15.07 -16.85
CA LYS A 506 17.57 -14.52 -17.46
C LYS A 506 17.21 -13.10 -16.97
N ASP A 507 18.15 -12.16 -17.03
CA ASP A 507 17.95 -10.75 -16.63
C ASP A 507 17.36 -10.59 -15.21
N THR A 508 17.60 -11.56 -14.33
CA THR A 508 17.22 -11.52 -12.91
C THR A 508 18.46 -11.22 -12.07
N ILE A 509 18.32 -10.24 -11.18
CA ILE A 509 19.32 -9.94 -10.15
C ILE A 509 18.79 -10.52 -8.84
N VAL A 510 19.50 -11.50 -8.28
CA VAL A 510 19.14 -12.18 -7.03
C VAL A 510 20.02 -11.65 -5.92
N ASN A 511 19.41 -11.14 -4.85
CA ASN A 511 20.11 -10.65 -3.67
C ASN A 511 20.93 -11.77 -2.97
N LYS A 512 21.95 -11.42 -2.18
CA LYS A 512 22.61 -12.31 -1.21
C LYS A 512 21.61 -12.82 -0.16
N PHE A 513 20.52 -12.09 0.06
CA PHE A 513 19.35 -12.45 0.86
C PHE A 513 18.25 -13.20 0.09
N GLY A 514 18.46 -13.47 -1.19
CA GLY A 514 17.48 -14.14 -2.04
C GLY A 514 16.41 -13.22 -2.65
N PHE A 515 16.24 -11.95 -2.25
CA PHE A 515 15.22 -11.10 -2.87
C PHE A 515 15.35 -11.05 -4.40
N GLN A 516 14.23 -11.18 -5.11
CA GLN A 516 14.15 -10.95 -6.54
C GLN A 516 13.34 -9.68 -6.80
N VAL A 517 13.84 -8.83 -7.70
CA VAL A 517 13.21 -7.57 -8.07
C VAL A 517 12.78 -7.63 -9.53
N ARG A 518 11.53 -7.24 -9.80
CA ARG A 518 10.98 -7.06 -11.15
C ARG A 518 10.37 -5.68 -11.29
N THR A 519 10.37 -5.17 -12.51
CA THR A 519 9.64 -3.96 -12.88
C THR A 519 8.34 -4.32 -13.57
N THR A 520 7.28 -3.56 -13.29
CA THR A 520 6.05 -3.60 -14.07
C THR A 520 5.56 -2.19 -14.33
N PRO A 521 4.69 -1.96 -15.31
CA PRO A 521 4.15 -0.62 -15.56
C PRO A 521 3.37 -0.01 -14.39
N THR A 522 2.74 -0.83 -13.55
CA THR A 522 1.96 -0.36 -12.39
C THR A 522 2.69 -0.54 -11.07
N GLY A 523 3.79 -1.29 -11.04
CA GLY A 523 4.41 -1.77 -9.81
C GLY A 523 3.62 -2.89 -9.12
N SER A 524 2.60 -3.44 -9.78
CA SER A 524 1.79 -4.55 -9.29
C SER A 524 2.10 -5.84 -10.05
N MET A 525 1.71 -6.98 -9.49
CA MET A 525 1.89 -8.27 -10.13
C MET A 525 0.96 -8.41 -11.34
N LEU A 526 1.52 -8.81 -12.47
CA LEU A 526 0.89 -9.20 -13.73
C LEU A 526 0.98 -10.72 -13.95
N LYS A 527 0.25 -11.26 -14.93
CA LYS A 527 0.25 -12.70 -15.26
C LYS A 527 1.65 -13.27 -15.49
N ARG A 528 2.47 -12.58 -16.28
CA ARG A 528 3.87 -12.99 -16.52
C ARG A 528 4.73 -12.87 -15.27
N THR A 529 4.62 -11.78 -14.51
CA THR A 529 5.40 -11.66 -13.28
C THR A 529 4.95 -12.61 -12.17
N PHE A 530 3.70 -13.09 -12.21
CA PHE A 530 3.26 -14.18 -11.33
C PHE A 530 3.93 -15.50 -11.71
N TYR A 531 4.11 -15.78 -13.00
CA TYR A 531 4.92 -16.90 -13.45
C TYR A 531 6.37 -16.79 -12.95
N ASP A 532 6.99 -15.62 -13.10
CA ASP A 532 8.33 -15.34 -12.57
C ASP A 532 8.40 -15.51 -11.06
N PHE A 533 7.36 -15.08 -10.34
CA PHE A 533 7.23 -15.30 -8.89
C PHE A 533 7.19 -16.79 -8.54
N LEU A 534 6.48 -17.62 -9.29
CA LEU A 534 6.45 -19.07 -9.04
C LEU A 534 7.81 -19.72 -9.28
N LEU A 535 8.54 -19.29 -10.32
CA LEU A 535 9.91 -19.75 -10.57
C LEU A 535 10.84 -19.33 -9.44
N HIS A 536 10.75 -18.08 -8.99
CA HIS A 536 11.47 -17.56 -7.83
C HIS A 536 11.17 -18.38 -6.58
N PHE A 537 9.89 -18.52 -6.23
CA PHE A 537 9.41 -19.28 -5.09
C PHE A 537 9.95 -20.71 -5.13
N SER A 538 9.80 -21.41 -6.26
CA SER A 538 10.29 -22.78 -6.44
C SER A 538 11.81 -22.89 -6.29
N SER A 539 12.57 -21.94 -6.84
CA SER A 539 14.04 -21.94 -6.77
C SER A 539 14.61 -21.72 -5.36
N GLN A 540 13.78 -21.24 -4.43
CA GLN A 540 14.17 -20.94 -3.05
C GLN A 540 13.54 -21.86 -2.02
N LEU A 541 12.78 -22.86 -2.46
CA LEU A 541 12.31 -23.90 -1.57
C LEU A 541 13.50 -24.72 -1.03
N PRO A 542 13.37 -25.30 0.17
CA PRO A 542 14.31 -26.30 0.67
C PRO A 542 14.58 -27.39 -0.36
N GLN A 543 15.79 -27.96 -0.37
CA GLN A 543 16.22 -28.91 -1.42
C GLN A 543 15.32 -30.14 -1.56
N ASN A 544 14.63 -30.53 -0.49
CA ASN A 544 13.70 -31.66 -0.47
C ASN A 544 12.25 -31.26 -0.84
N GLN A 545 12.01 -30.04 -1.30
CA GLN A 545 10.70 -29.50 -1.61
C GLN A 545 10.64 -28.92 -3.03
N GLY A 546 9.44 -28.91 -3.61
CA GLY A 546 9.21 -28.33 -4.94
C GLY A 546 9.76 -29.21 -6.06
N LYS A 547 10.44 -28.59 -7.04
CA LYS A 547 10.93 -29.30 -8.23
C LYS A 547 11.89 -30.42 -7.83
N ASN A 548 11.52 -31.66 -8.15
CA ASN A 548 12.22 -32.91 -7.80
C ASN A 548 12.19 -33.28 -6.29
N GLY A 549 11.34 -32.62 -5.50
CA GLY A 549 11.15 -32.89 -4.08
C GLY A 549 9.68 -33.13 -3.73
N LEU A 550 9.39 -33.05 -2.44
CA LEU A 550 8.04 -33.15 -1.90
C LEU A 550 7.18 -31.96 -2.34
N GLY A 551 5.90 -32.23 -2.57
CA GLY A 551 4.90 -31.22 -2.88
C GLY A 551 4.73 -30.21 -1.76
N VAL A 552 4.52 -28.95 -2.13
CA VAL A 552 4.27 -27.85 -1.18
C VAL A 552 2.97 -27.13 -1.50
N ILE A 553 2.30 -26.64 -0.47
CA ILE A 553 1.07 -25.86 -0.58
C ILE A 553 1.40 -24.38 -0.54
N LEU A 554 0.86 -23.61 -1.46
CA LEU A 554 0.96 -22.16 -1.46
C LEU A 554 -0.44 -21.52 -1.53
N PHE A 555 -0.82 -20.85 -0.44
CA PHE A 555 -2.04 -20.03 -0.37
C PHE A 555 -1.78 -18.62 -0.90
N LEU A 556 -2.67 -18.07 -1.73
CA LEU A 556 -2.58 -16.71 -2.26
C LEU A 556 -3.94 -16.00 -2.28
N ASP A 557 -3.96 -14.68 -2.21
CA ASP A 557 -5.18 -13.89 -2.48
C ASP A 557 -5.63 -14.05 -3.96
N TRP A 558 -6.94 -14.01 -4.24
CA TRP A 558 -7.47 -13.97 -5.60
C TRP A 558 -7.30 -12.61 -6.26
N HIS A 559 -6.47 -12.57 -7.31
CA HIS A 559 -6.37 -11.44 -8.23
C HIS A 559 -6.35 -11.93 -9.68
N CYS A 560 -6.99 -11.18 -10.59
CA CYS A 560 -7.05 -11.55 -12.01
C CYS A 560 -5.68 -11.61 -12.70
N SER A 561 -4.67 -10.92 -12.12
CA SER A 561 -3.29 -11.04 -12.56
C SER A 561 -2.66 -12.40 -12.24
N ARG A 562 -3.27 -13.22 -11.39
CA ARG A 562 -2.81 -14.57 -11.03
C ARG A 562 -3.55 -15.66 -11.83
N GLU A 563 -4.60 -15.28 -12.57
CA GLU A 563 -5.37 -16.15 -13.49
C GLU A 563 -4.60 -16.40 -14.80
N CYS A 564 -3.46 -17.08 -14.69
CA CYS A 564 -2.67 -17.54 -15.83
C CYS A 564 -2.63 -19.08 -15.81
N PRO A 565 -3.37 -19.76 -16.71
CA PRO A 565 -3.39 -21.23 -16.76
C PRO A 565 -1.99 -21.85 -16.79
N GLN A 566 -1.05 -21.25 -17.55
CA GLN A 566 0.33 -21.72 -17.61
C GLN A 566 1.04 -21.69 -16.26
N SER A 567 0.87 -20.62 -15.49
CA SER A 567 1.41 -20.51 -14.14
C SER A 567 0.84 -21.59 -13.23
N LEU A 568 -0.47 -21.83 -13.28
CA LEU A 568 -1.15 -22.83 -12.45
C LEU A 568 -0.71 -24.26 -12.81
N ILE A 569 -0.67 -24.58 -14.10
CA ILE A 569 -0.26 -25.90 -14.61
C ILE A 569 1.23 -26.13 -14.34
N THR A 570 2.08 -25.15 -14.61
CA THR A 570 3.52 -25.25 -14.32
C THR A 570 3.76 -25.43 -12.83
N ALA A 571 3.07 -24.67 -11.97
CA ALA A 571 3.18 -24.80 -10.52
C ALA A 571 2.94 -26.25 -10.09
N PHE A 572 1.83 -26.84 -10.50
CA PHE A 572 1.47 -28.20 -10.06
C PHE A 572 2.35 -29.28 -10.69
N PHE A 573 2.43 -29.33 -12.03
CA PHE A 573 3.05 -30.46 -12.74
C PHE A 573 4.57 -30.38 -12.88
N ARG A 574 5.15 -29.18 -12.88
CA ARG A 574 6.60 -29.01 -13.10
C ARG A 574 7.36 -28.60 -11.84
N LEU A 575 6.67 -27.97 -10.88
CA LEU A 575 7.30 -27.41 -9.68
C LEU A 575 6.82 -28.08 -8.39
N ASN A 576 5.88 -29.03 -8.45
CA ASN A 576 5.26 -29.69 -7.29
C ASN A 576 4.67 -28.68 -6.28
N ILE A 577 4.01 -27.64 -6.77
CA ILE A 577 3.37 -26.59 -5.96
C ILE A 577 1.86 -26.67 -6.18
N LEU A 578 1.11 -26.95 -5.12
CA LEU A 578 -0.35 -26.89 -5.12
C LEU A 578 -0.80 -25.51 -4.66
N LEU A 579 -1.40 -24.77 -5.60
CA LEU A 579 -1.87 -23.41 -5.37
C LEU A 579 -3.32 -23.44 -4.85
N PHE A 580 -3.56 -22.79 -3.72
CA PHE A 580 -4.92 -22.50 -3.26
C PHE A 580 -5.13 -21.00 -3.26
N VAL A 581 -6.20 -20.59 -3.93
CA VAL A 581 -6.57 -19.18 -3.93
C VAL A 581 -7.61 -18.93 -2.85
N LEU A 582 -7.20 -18.18 -1.84
CA LEU A 582 -8.10 -17.71 -0.80
C LEU A 582 -9.11 -16.76 -1.45
N PRO A 583 -10.41 -16.89 -1.13
CA PRO A 583 -11.40 -15.96 -1.64
C PRO A 583 -11.01 -14.53 -1.25
N SER A 584 -10.76 -13.65 -2.23
CA SER A 584 -10.13 -12.33 -2.00
C SER A 584 -10.84 -11.37 -1.08
N LYS A 585 -12.10 -11.69 -0.80
CA LYS A 585 -12.97 -10.91 0.04
C LYS A 585 -12.94 -11.39 1.50
N THR A 586 -12.25 -12.50 1.76
CA THR A 586 -12.04 -13.11 3.08
C THR A 586 -10.58 -13.06 3.55
N SER A 587 -9.64 -12.68 2.66
CA SER A 587 -8.19 -12.68 2.91
C SER A 587 -7.80 -11.96 4.19
N ILE A 588 -8.48 -10.87 4.50
CA ILE A 588 -8.34 -10.11 5.75
C ILE A 588 -8.27 -10.99 7.02
N TRP A 589 -9.07 -12.06 7.12
CA TRP A 589 -9.11 -12.97 8.27
C TRP A 589 -8.69 -14.40 7.94
N SER A 590 -8.58 -14.77 6.66
CA SER A 590 -8.16 -16.10 6.23
C SER A 590 -6.70 -16.17 5.80
N GLN A 591 -6.06 -15.03 5.56
CA GLN A 591 -4.70 -14.94 5.01
C GLN A 591 -3.67 -14.63 6.10
N PRO A 592 -2.69 -15.51 6.32
CA PRO A 592 -1.65 -15.31 7.31
C PRO A 592 -0.86 -14.00 7.15
N CYS A 593 -0.53 -13.60 5.92
CA CYS A 593 0.20 -12.34 5.67
C CYS A 593 -0.55 -11.10 6.21
N ASP A 594 -1.87 -11.07 6.10
CA ASP A 594 -2.73 -9.96 6.55
C ASP A 594 -2.97 -9.93 8.07
N ASN A 595 -2.63 -11.01 8.77
CA ASN A 595 -2.80 -11.14 10.22
C ASN A 595 -1.57 -10.71 11.04
N GLY A 596 -0.66 -9.94 10.43
CA GLY A 596 0.37 -9.17 11.14
C GLY A 596 1.70 -9.07 10.41
N LYS A 597 2.07 -10.06 9.57
CA LYS A 597 3.38 -10.05 8.88
C LYS A 597 3.54 -8.85 7.95
N ASN A 598 2.53 -8.56 7.13
CA ASN A 598 2.53 -7.40 6.23
C ASN A 598 2.65 -6.08 7.00
N GLU A 599 1.96 -5.97 8.13
CA GLU A 599 2.05 -4.81 9.01
C GLU A 599 3.47 -4.62 9.57
N LEU A 600 4.08 -5.69 10.09
CA LEU A 600 5.45 -5.63 10.61
C LEU A 600 6.46 -5.28 9.52
N THR A 601 6.27 -5.82 8.32
CA THR A 601 7.13 -5.50 7.16
C THR A 601 7.04 -4.03 6.80
N ALA A 602 5.83 -3.47 6.70
CA ALA A 602 5.62 -2.05 6.44
C ALA A 602 6.20 -1.18 7.57
N LYS A 603 6.06 -1.59 8.83
CA LYS A 603 6.63 -0.90 9.99
C LYS A 603 8.16 -0.85 9.91
N ASP A 604 8.82 -1.95 9.60
CA ASP A 604 10.28 -1.99 9.49
C ASP A 604 10.79 -1.14 8.32
N ILE A 605 10.12 -1.18 7.16
CA ILE A 605 10.41 -0.30 6.02
C ILE A 605 10.27 1.19 6.43
N ALA A 606 9.19 1.53 7.13
CA ALA A 606 8.97 2.90 7.57
C ALA A 606 9.98 3.35 8.65
N MET A 607 10.39 2.45 9.55
CA MET A 607 11.44 2.72 10.52
C MET A 607 12.79 2.97 9.84
N GLU A 608 13.13 2.23 8.79
CA GLU A 608 14.35 2.48 8.01
C GLU A 608 14.27 3.80 7.24
N ALA A 609 13.10 4.16 6.70
CA ALA A 609 12.88 5.47 6.10
C ALA A 609 13.10 6.60 7.13
N HIS A 610 12.61 6.42 8.36
CA HIS A 610 12.83 7.37 9.45
C HIS A 610 14.31 7.52 9.80
N LYS A 611 15.06 6.41 9.92
CA LYS A 611 16.50 6.44 10.23
C LYS A 611 17.32 7.17 9.17
N GLN A 612 16.87 7.15 7.92
CA GLN A 612 17.51 7.85 6.80
C GLN A 612 17.06 9.31 6.65
N GLY A 613 16.24 9.83 7.58
CA GLY A 613 15.93 11.26 7.69
C GLY A 613 14.89 11.78 6.70
N LEU A 614 13.98 10.94 6.20
CA LEU A 614 13.11 11.27 5.06
C LEU A 614 11.86 12.11 5.32
N PHE A 615 11.70 12.69 6.51
CA PHE A 615 10.56 13.58 6.80
C PHE A 615 10.66 14.98 6.17
N VAL A 616 11.69 15.26 5.37
CA VAL A 616 11.95 16.63 4.86
C VAL A 616 11.17 16.97 3.58
N GLY A 617 10.11 16.21 3.24
CA GLY A 617 9.28 16.47 2.05
C GLY A 617 10.00 16.29 0.70
N LYS A 618 11.24 15.78 0.70
CA LYS A 618 12.01 15.51 -0.50
C LYS A 618 11.47 14.23 -1.16
N THR A 619 11.23 14.27 -2.47
CA THR A 619 10.88 13.07 -3.24
C THR A 619 12.03 12.08 -3.20
N LEU A 620 11.74 10.84 -2.80
CA LEU A 620 12.66 9.71 -2.85
C LEU A 620 13.06 9.42 -4.29
N ASP A 621 14.36 9.28 -4.55
CA ASP A 621 14.82 8.65 -5.79
C ASP A 621 14.87 7.12 -5.63
N TYR A 622 15.09 6.39 -6.73
CA TYR A 622 15.14 4.92 -6.68
C TYR A 622 16.26 4.41 -5.77
N LEU A 623 17.42 5.07 -5.74
CA LEU A 623 18.56 4.63 -4.94
C LEU A 623 18.21 4.62 -3.44
N ASP A 624 17.68 5.74 -2.96
CA ASP A 624 17.28 5.91 -1.57
C ASP A 624 16.11 4.99 -1.23
N ALA A 625 15.08 4.93 -2.08
CA ALA A 625 13.91 4.07 -1.85
C ALA A 625 14.29 2.58 -1.80
N ASN A 626 15.08 2.11 -2.75
CA ASN A 626 15.53 0.73 -2.81
C ASN A 626 16.38 0.36 -1.59
N SER A 627 17.25 1.26 -1.14
CA SER A 627 18.05 1.08 0.06
C SER A 627 17.19 0.90 1.32
N ILE A 628 16.14 1.72 1.48
CA ILE A 628 15.19 1.65 2.60
C ILE A 628 14.40 0.34 2.56
N PHE A 629 13.83 -0.01 1.41
CA PHE A 629 13.04 -1.22 1.27
C PHE A 629 13.89 -2.46 1.56
N ARG A 630 15.11 -2.51 1.00
CA ARG A 630 16.05 -3.59 1.28
C ARG A 630 16.36 -3.72 2.77
N ALA A 631 16.72 -2.62 3.43
CA ALA A 631 17.04 -2.62 4.85
C ALA A 631 15.83 -3.03 5.71
N GLY A 632 14.63 -2.55 5.38
CA GLY A 632 13.39 -2.89 6.09
C GLY A 632 13.01 -4.36 5.94
N LEU A 633 13.11 -4.91 4.73
CA LEU A 633 12.84 -6.33 4.46
C LEU A 633 13.85 -7.24 5.17
N GLU A 634 15.14 -6.91 5.08
CA GLU A 634 16.23 -7.64 5.75
C GLU A 634 16.01 -7.65 7.27
N LYS A 635 15.76 -6.48 7.85
CA LYS A 635 15.47 -6.33 9.28
C LYS A 635 14.27 -7.16 9.70
N ASN A 636 13.19 -7.13 8.93
CA ASN A 636 11.98 -7.87 9.25
C ASN A 636 12.23 -9.38 9.28
N CYS A 637 12.96 -9.92 8.30
CA CYS A 637 13.32 -11.34 8.27
C CYS A 637 14.13 -11.76 9.51
N ILE A 638 15.14 -10.97 9.88
CA ILE A 638 15.99 -11.23 11.06
C ILE A 638 15.14 -11.19 12.34
N ASP A 639 14.37 -10.12 12.53
CA ASP A 639 13.56 -9.94 13.74
C ASP A 639 12.53 -11.07 13.90
N GLN A 640 11.91 -11.55 12.81
CA GLN A 640 10.97 -12.67 12.86
C GLN A 640 11.63 -14.01 13.23
N ASN A 641 12.83 -14.28 12.72
CA ASN A 641 13.58 -15.48 13.07
C ASN A 641 14.07 -15.41 14.53
N ASP A 642 14.53 -14.24 14.98
CA ASP A 642 14.96 -14.02 16.36
C ASP A 642 13.80 -14.19 17.37
N GLU A 643 12.62 -13.63 17.05
CA GLU A 643 11.39 -13.81 17.85
C GLU A 643 11.02 -15.30 17.97
N LEU A 644 11.09 -16.03 16.84
CA LEU A 644 10.79 -17.45 16.77
C LEU A 644 11.76 -18.27 17.64
N ARG A 645 13.07 -18.01 17.53
CA ARG A 645 14.07 -18.70 18.35
C ARG A 645 13.90 -18.41 19.84
N ARG A 646 13.56 -17.17 20.19
CA ARG A 646 13.43 -16.73 21.60
C ARG A 646 12.17 -17.24 22.28
N THR A 647 11.05 -17.32 21.56
CA THR A 647 9.73 -17.60 22.17
C THR A 647 9.10 -18.92 21.72
N GLY A 648 9.64 -19.55 20.68
CA GLY A 648 9.02 -20.70 20.01
C GLY A 648 7.87 -20.34 19.08
N SER A 649 7.55 -19.05 18.92
CA SER A 649 6.55 -18.55 17.98
C SER A 649 6.96 -17.17 17.44
N ASN A 650 6.34 -16.72 16.36
CA ASN A 650 6.46 -15.34 15.89
C ASN A 650 5.13 -14.89 15.29
N ALA A 651 5.10 -13.70 14.69
CA ALA A 651 3.88 -13.17 14.11
C ALA A 651 3.36 -14.06 12.96
N VAL A 652 4.25 -14.69 12.20
CA VAL A 652 3.89 -15.60 11.11
C VAL A 652 3.22 -16.87 11.65
N ALA A 653 3.88 -17.62 12.53
CA ALA A 653 3.31 -18.85 13.09
C ALA A 653 1.98 -18.58 13.82
N SER A 654 1.91 -17.47 14.55
CA SER A 654 0.68 -17.02 15.23
C SER A 654 -0.42 -16.67 14.23
N SER A 655 -0.08 -16.08 13.08
CA SER A 655 -1.05 -15.75 12.03
C SER A 655 -1.64 -17.00 11.38
N PHE A 656 -0.83 -18.02 11.10
CA PHE A 656 -1.34 -19.30 10.59
C PHE A 656 -2.29 -19.99 11.57
N LYS A 657 -1.96 -19.94 12.87
CA LYS A 657 -2.85 -20.44 13.93
C LYS A 657 -4.16 -19.64 13.98
N LYS A 658 -4.07 -18.32 13.87
CA LYS A 658 -5.22 -17.41 13.91
C LYS A 658 -6.17 -17.62 12.73
N THR A 659 -5.67 -17.92 11.54
CA THR A 659 -6.50 -18.17 10.35
C THR A 659 -7.01 -19.61 10.25
N GLY A 660 -6.48 -20.51 11.10
CA GLY A 660 -6.82 -21.93 11.08
C GLY A 660 -6.21 -22.71 9.93
N LEU A 661 -5.31 -22.10 9.15
CA LEU A 661 -4.60 -22.81 8.09
C LEU A 661 -3.55 -23.76 8.69
N TYR A 662 -2.96 -23.43 9.84
CA TYR A 662 -2.11 -24.38 10.57
C TYR A 662 -2.06 -24.13 12.09
N PRO A 663 -2.35 -25.14 12.94
CA PRO A 663 -2.98 -26.41 12.55
C PRO A 663 -4.32 -26.15 11.88
N MET A 664 -4.79 -27.11 11.08
CA MET A 664 -6.08 -27.02 10.42
C MET A 664 -7.19 -26.90 11.48
N ASP A 665 -7.83 -25.74 11.56
CA ASP A 665 -8.86 -25.44 12.56
C ASP A 665 -9.96 -24.55 11.96
N TYR A 666 -11.17 -25.09 11.80
CA TYR A 666 -12.31 -24.31 11.33
C TYR A 666 -12.92 -23.42 12.43
N GLN A 667 -12.58 -23.65 13.70
CA GLN A 667 -12.98 -22.82 14.84
C GLN A 667 -11.95 -21.74 15.19
N ASN A 668 -11.04 -21.45 14.26
CA ASN A 668 -9.97 -20.47 14.47
C ASN A 668 -10.51 -19.06 14.79
N GLU A 669 -9.73 -18.33 15.58
CA GLU A 669 -10.06 -17.00 16.08
C GLU A 669 -10.40 -16.02 14.94
N GLY A 670 -9.65 -16.02 13.84
CA GLY A 670 -9.84 -15.09 12.73
C GLY A 670 -11.22 -15.20 12.10
N TRP A 671 -11.63 -16.43 11.78
CA TRP A 671 -12.95 -16.71 11.21
C TRP A 671 -14.06 -16.54 12.23
N GLN A 672 -13.87 -16.95 13.49
CA GLN A 672 -14.87 -16.74 14.55
C GLN A 672 -15.14 -15.25 14.77
N LEU A 673 -14.11 -14.41 14.80
CA LEU A 673 -14.26 -12.95 14.86
C LEU A 673 -14.96 -12.40 13.61
N ALA A 674 -14.61 -12.86 12.42
CA ALA A 674 -15.26 -12.41 11.19
C ALA A 674 -16.76 -12.77 11.20
N ILE A 675 -17.10 -14.02 11.54
CA ILE A 675 -18.48 -14.48 11.65
C ILE A 675 -19.20 -13.67 12.73
N GLN A 676 -18.67 -13.54 13.95
CA GLN A 676 -19.33 -12.79 15.03
C GLN A 676 -19.58 -11.32 14.67
N ASN A 677 -18.60 -10.66 14.03
CA ASN A 677 -18.71 -9.24 13.65
C ASN A 677 -19.69 -9.01 12.50
N PHE A 678 -19.80 -9.94 11.56
CA PHE A 678 -20.59 -9.76 10.35
C PHE A 678 -21.86 -10.60 10.29
N HIS A 679 -22.09 -11.53 11.22
CA HIS A 679 -23.25 -12.42 11.21
C HIS A 679 -24.58 -11.66 11.13
N GLY A 680 -24.73 -10.58 11.90
CA GLY A 680 -25.93 -9.74 11.85
C GLY A 680 -26.12 -9.07 10.49
N LEU A 681 -25.03 -8.58 9.88
CA LEU A 681 -25.05 -8.00 8.53
C LEU A 681 -25.39 -9.06 7.47
N ASN A 682 -24.78 -10.25 7.57
CA ASN A 682 -24.98 -11.34 6.62
C ASN A 682 -26.41 -11.85 6.68
N LYS A 683 -26.96 -12.01 7.90
CA LYS A 683 -28.36 -12.39 8.11
C LYS A 683 -29.31 -11.37 7.48
N MET A 684 -29.10 -10.07 7.73
CA MET A 684 -29.91 -9.01 7.14
C MET A 684 -29.80 -8.99 5.61
N LEU A 685 -28.59 -9.12 5.03
CA LEU A 685 -28.39 -9.17 3.59
C LEU A 685 -29.03 -10.42 2.96
N LYS A 686 -29.02 -11.56 3.66
CA LYS A 686 -29.71 -12.78 3.24
C LYS A 686 -31.24 -12.61 3.28
N GLU A 687 -31.76 -11.98 4.33
CA GLU A 687 -33.19 -11.66 4.43
C GLU A 687 -33.63 -10.73 3.29
N GLN A 688 -32.89 -9.64 3.04
CA GLN A 688 -33.17 -8.74 1.91
C GLN A 688 -33.14 -9.44 0.55
N ARG A 689 -32.17 -10.33 0.34
CA ARG A 689 -32.08 -11.11 -0.90
C ARG A 689 -33.23 -12.11 -1.02
N ARG A 690 -33.62 -12.79 0.07
CA ARG A 690 -34.81 -13.67 0.10
C ARG A 690 -36.10 -12.90 -0.16
N GLU A 691 -36.26 -11.71 0.43
CA GLU A 691 -37.39 -10.81 0.20
C GLU A 691 -37.46 -10.33 -1.26
N SER A 692 -36.31 -10.13 -1.90
CA SER A 692 -36.23 -9.82 -3.34
C SER A 692 -36.54 -11.02 -4.27
N GLY A 693 -36.80 -12.19 -3.69
CA GLY A 693 -37.03 -13.44 -4.42
C GLY A 693 -35.75 -14.10 -4.96
N GLU A 694 -34.56 -13.65 -4.52
CA GLU A 694 -33.29 -14.26 -4.91
C GLU A 694 -33.08 -15.56 -4.13
N PRO A 695 -32.87 -16.71 -4.82
CA PRO A 695 -32.59 -17.97 -4.15
C PRO A 695 -31.22 -17.91 -3.49
N ILE A 696 -31.18 -18.04 -2.16
CA ILE A 696 -29.94 -18.16 -1.40
C ILE A 696 -29.80 -19.63 -1.00
N PRO A 697 -28.79 -20.33 -1.51
CA PRO A 697 -28.59 -21.72 -1.17
C PRO A 697 -28.10 -21.84 0.28
N ASP A 698 -28.71 -22.74 1.03
CA ASP A 698 -28.19 -23.19 2.34
C ASP A 698 -27.11 -24.29 2.17
N ILE A 699 -26.89 -24.74 0.92
CA ILE A 699 -25.93 -25.78 0.54
C ILE A 699 -24.90 -25.20 -0.41
N ILE A 700 -23.62 -25.37 -0.11
CA ILE A 700 -22.52 -25.13 -1.03
C ILE A 700 -22.04 -26.47 -1.57
N TRP A 701 -22.05 -26.64 -2.88
CA TRP A 701 -21.54 -27.85 -3.51
C TRP A 701 -20.03 -27.77 -3.68
N VAL A 702 -19.32 -28.86 -3.40
CA VAL A 702 -17.87 -28.99 -3.62
C VAL A 702 -17.61 -30.25 -4.44
N THR A 703 -16.73 -30.15 -5.44
CA THR A 703 -16.29 -31.29 -6.25
C THR A 703 -15.30 -32.14 -5.48
N LYS A 704 -15.47 -33.47 -5.48
CA LYS A 704 -14.54 -34.44 -4.88
C LYS A 704 -14.30 -35.63 -5.81
N ALA A 705 -13.09 -36.18 -5.78
CA ALA A 705 -12.84 -37.46 -6.44
C ALA A 705 -13.66 -38.57 -5.77
N LYS A 706 -14.33 -39.42 -6.56
CA LYS A 706 -14.96 -40.63 -6.03
C LYS A 706 -13.86 -41.53 -5.45
N PRO A 707 -14.12 -42.29 -4.37
CA PRO A 707 -13.20 -43.35 -3.94
C PRO A 707 -12.83 -44.24 -5.13
N ILE A 708 -11.59 -44.74 -5.18
CA ILE A 708 -11.07 -45.51 -6.32
C ILE A 708 -12.02 -46.68 -6.69
N ASN A 709 -12.58 -47.34 -5.69
CA ASN A 709 -13.50 -48.47 -5.88
C ASN A 709 -14.90 -48.07 -6.40
N ASP A 710 -15.26 -46.79 -6.27
CA ASP A 710 -16.56 -46.25 -6.70
C ASP A 710 -16.47 -45.53 -8.05
N ARG A 711 -15.26 -45.46 -8.65
CA ARG A 711 -15.06 -44.88 -9.98
C ARG A 711 -15.55 -45.86 -11.03
N GLU A 712 -16.32 -45.33 -11.97
CA GLU A 712 -16.69 -46.09 -13.15
C GLU A 712 -15.52 -46.12 -14.12
N CYS A 713 -15.32 -47.26 -14.80
CA CYS A 713 -14.31 -47.35 -15.86
C CYS A 713 -14.68 -46.41 -17.01
N LEU A 714 -13.70 -45.63 -17.48
CA LEU A 714 -13.84 -44.84 -18.69
C LEU A 714 -13.59 -45.75 -19.91
N SER A 715 -14.38 -45.58 -20.97
CA SER A 715 -13.98 -46.10 -22.29
C SER A 715 -12.84 -45.26 -22.88
N ASP A 716 -12.11 -45.81 -23.86
CA ASP A 716 -11.06 -45.07 -24.58
C ASP A 716 -11.61 -43.78 -25.21
N GLU A 717 -12.86 -43.82 -25.70
CA GLU A 717 -13.57 -42.66 -26.25
C GLU A 717 -13.86 -41.60 -25.18
N GLU A 718 -14.27 -42.02 -23.98
CA GLU A 718 -14.53 -41.11 -22.85
C GLU A 718 -13.24 -40.49 -22.32
N GLU A 719 -12.17 -41.27 -22.22
CA GLU A 719 -10.86 -40.76 -21.84
C GLU A 719 -10.32 -39.77 -22.88
N ALA A 720 -10.43 -40.10 -24.18
CA ALA A 720 -10.08 -39.18 -25.25
C ALA A 720 -10.94 -37.90 -25.19
N THR A 721 -12.24 -38.03 -24.91
CA THR A 721 -13.16 -36.90 -24.75
C THR A 721 -12.72 -35.99 -23.60
N ILE A 722 -12.37 -36.55 -22.43
CA ILE A 722 -11.85 -35.78 -21.29
C ILE A 722 -10.54 -35.07 -21.66
N LYS A 723 -9.63 -35.73 -22.39
CA LYS A 723 -8.34 -35.16 -22.80
C LYS A 723 -8.49 -33.97 -23.76
N VAL A 724 -9.58 -33.90 -24.54
CA VAL A 724 -9.92 -32.74 -25.40
C VAL A 724 -10.23 -31.47 -24.59
N PHE A 725 -10.49 -31.57 -23.27
CA PHE A 725 -10.74 -30.40 -22.42
C PHE A 725 -9.57 -29.40 -22.40
N LEU A 726 -8.33 -29.89 -22.57
CA LEU A 726 -7.20 -29.01 -22.80
C LEU A 726 -7.27 -28.52 -24.26
N PRO A 727 -7.48 -27.21 -24.51
CA PRO A 727 -7.41 -26.71 -25.86
C PRO A 727 -6.03 -27.04 -26.44
N SER A 728 -5.99 -27.48 -27.70
CA SER A 728 -4.75 -27.71 -28.46
C SER A 728 -3.99 -26.42 -28.77
N ASP A 729 -4.23 -25.35 -28.00
CA ASP A 729 -3.56 -24.07 -28.15
C ASP A 729 -2.06 -24.25 -27.88
N ASP A 730 -1.24 -23.59 -28.71
CA ASP A 730 0.23 -23.60 -28.65
C ASP A 730 0.82 -23.29 -27.26
N PHE A 731 0.03 -22.75 -26.34
CA PHE A 731 0.47 -22.33 -25.02
C PHE A 731 0.89 -23.50 -24.09
N MET A 732 0.36 -24.71 -24.30
CA MET A 732 0.73 -25.92 -23.56
C MET A 732 1.83 -26.74 -24.25
N ASN A 733 2.03 -26.52 -25.55
CA ASN A 733 3.14 -27.07 -26.32
C ASN A 733 4.36 -26.18 -26.07
N GLY A 734 4.94 -26.30 -24.87
CA GLY A 734 6.08 -25.46 -24.49
C GLY A 734 7.14 -25.51 -25.58
N GLY A 735 7.52 -24.34 -26.10
CA GLY A 735 8.12 -24.20 -27.42
C GLY A 735 9.25 -25.20 -27.69
N ASP A 736 9.21 -25.82 -28.88
CA ASP A 736 10.07 -26.81 -29.56
C ASP A 736 10.91 -27.84 -28.76
N ASP A 737 11.31 -27.57 -27.51
CA ASP A 737 12.25 -28.34 -26.69
C ASP A 737 11.67 -28.85 -25.35
N THR A 738 10.38 -28.63 -25.02
CA THR A 738 9.81 -29.19 -23.79
C THR A 738 8.71 -30.20 -24.05
N ASP A 739 8.84 -31.38 -23.43
CA ASP A 739 7.83 -32.42 -23.51
C ASP A 739 6.44 -31.86 -23.09
N PRO A 740 5.37 -32.25 -23.82
CA PRO A 740 4.01 -31.90 -23.45
C PRO A 740 3.73 -32.27 -22.01
N ILE A 741 3.07 -31.39 -21.26
CA ILE A 741 2.67 -31.69 -19.89
C ILE A 741 1.53 -32.71 -19.95
N GLU A 742 1.81 -33.96 -19.57
CA GLU A 742 0.79 -34.97 -19.43
C GLU A 742 -0.04 -34.68 -18.17
N VAL A 743 -1.30 -34.25 -18.37
CA VAL A 743 -2.23 -33.96 -17.28
C VAL A 743 -3.05 -35.21 -16.99
N PRO A 744 -3.05 -35.74 -15.75
CA PRO A 744 -3.83 -36.92 -15.39
C PRO A 744 -5.33 -36.73 -15.65
N THR A 745 -5.98 -37.75 -16.23
CA THR A 745 -7.41 -37.75 -16.58
C THR A 745 -8.31 -37.38 -15.39
N LEU A 746 -7.95 -37.81 -14.18
CA LEU A 746 -8.69 -37.46 -12.96
C LEU A 746 -8.69 -35.96 -12.66
N PHE A 747 -7.59 -35.27 -12.95
CA PHE A 747 -7.47 -33.81 -12.76
C PHE A 747 -8.32 -33.05 -13.78
N LEU A 748 -8.32 -33.52 -15.03
CA LEU A 748 -9.19 -32.98 -16.08
C LEU A 748 -10.66 -33.19 -15.75
N ALA A 749 -11.04 -34.39 -15.30
CA ALA A 749 -12.39 -34.67 -14.84
C ALA A 749 -12.83 -33.75 -13.68
N PHE A 750 -11.93 -33.50 -12.73
CA PHE A 750 -12.18 -32.55 -11.64
C PHE A 750 -12.41 -31.13 -12.18
N ALA A 751 -11.56 -30.65 -13.09
CA ALA A 751 -11.68 -29.31 -13.68
C ALA A 751 -12.97 -29.14 -14.51
N ILE A 752 -13.37 -30.17 -15.27
CA ILE A 752 -14.64 -30.18 -16.03
C ILE A 752 -15.82 -30.08 -15.07
N ALA A 753 -15.84 -30.89 -14.02
CA ALA A 753 -16.92 -30.86 -13.02
C ALA A 753 -16.96 -29.52 -12.26
N ASP A 754 -15.81 -28.93 -11.93
CA ASP A 754 -15.77 -27.61 -11.29
C ASP A 754 -16.28 -26.50 -12.23
N GLN A 755 -15.96 -26.58 -13.53
CA GLN A 755 -16.53 -25.67 -14.53
C GLN A 755 -18.05 -25.83 -14.64
N LEU A 756 -18.57 -27.06 -14.64
CA LEU A 756 -20.00 -27.34 -14.63
C LEU A 756 -20.67 -26.80 -13.35
N LEU A 757 -20.04 -26.95 -12.20
CA LEU A 757 -20.49 -26.37 -10.94
C LEU A 757 -20.52 -24.83 -10.99
N GLY A 758 -19.49 -24.20 -11.53
CA GLY A 758 -19.45 -22.75 -11.73
C GLY A 758 -20.58 -22.24 -12.63
N LYS A 759 -20.85 -22.93 -13.75
CA LYS A 759 -22.01 -22.64 -14.61
C LYS A 759 -23.34 -22.79 -13.85
N HIS A 760 -23.45 -23.80 -12.98
CA HIS A 760 -24.66 -24.06 -12.19
C HIS A 760 -24.91 -22.97 -11.14
N VAL A 761 -23.87 -22.54 -10.40
CA VAL A 761 -23.97 -21.50 -9.37
C VAL A 761 -24.32 -20.12 -9.95
N LEU A 762 -23.88 -19.84 -11.18
CA LEU A 762 -24.17 -18.57 -11.86
C LEU A 762 -25.52 -18.52 -12.58
N ASP A 763 -26.27 -19.63 -12.64
CA ASP A 763 -27.58 -19.68 -13.31
C ASP A 763 -28.71 -19.36 -12.31
N PRO A 764 -29.35 -18.18 -12.39
CA PRO A 764 -30.35 -17.74 -11.41
C PRO A 764 -31.64 -18.57 -11.44
N LYS A 765 -31.84 -19.42 -12.46
CA LYS A 765 -33.02 -20.27 -12.59
C LYS A 765 -32.84 -21.66 -12.00
N ARG A 766 -31.62 -22.03 -11.61
CA ARG A 766 -31.33 -23.39 -11.14
C ARG A 766 -31.67 -23.56 -9.66
N ASP A 767 -32.15 -24.76 -9.36
CA ASP A 767 -32.34 -25.23 -8.00
C ASP A 767 -30.97 -25.57 -7.39
N LEU A 768 -30.42 -24.62 -6.64
CA LEU A 768 -29.12 -24.77 -5.96
C LEU A 768 -29.16 -25.80 -4.82
N SER A 769 -30.33 -26.33 -4.45
CA SER A 769 -30.46 -27.44 -3.49
C SER A 769 -30.09 -28.80 -4.09
N ARG A 770 -29.85 -28.86 -5.41
CA ARG A 770 -29.47 -30.07 -6.14
C ARG A 770 -28.12 -29.88 -6.82
N PRO A 771 -27.33 -30.95 -6.98
CA PRO A 771 -26.05 -30.84 -7.67
C PRO A 771 -26.26 -30.55 -9.16
N PRO A 772 -25.24 -30.02 -9.86
CA PRO A 772 -25.26 -29.87 -11.30
C PRO A 772 -25.56 -31.19 -12.01
N LYS A 773 -26.43 -31.14 -13.02
CA LYS A 773 -26.62 -32.25 -13.96
C LYS A 773 -25.69 -32.05 -15.16
N PRO A 774 -25.02 -33.10 -15.67
CA PRO A 774 -24.21 -32.99 -16.88
C PRO A 774 -25.08 -32.64 -18.08
N THR A 775 -24.55 -31.81 -18.97
CA THR A 775 -25.23 -31.29 -20.16
C THR A 775 -24.73 -31.91 -21.46
N ASP A 776 -23.50 -32.45 -21.47
CA ASP A 776 -22.86 -33.10 -22.61
C ASP A 776 -22.13 -34.38 -22.18
N ASP A 777 -21.55 -35.11 -23.14
CA ASP A 777 -20.87 -36.37 -22.88
C ASP A 777 -19.52 -36.19 -22.18
N LEU A 778 -18.86 -35.04 -22.36
CA LEU A 778 -17.64 -34.65 -21.64
C LEU A 778 -17.92 -34.54 -20.13
N GLU A 779 -18.97 -33.82 -19.76
CA GLU A 779 -19.40 -33.64 -18.38
C GLU A 779 -19.87 -34.97 -17.77
N LYS A 780 -20.55 -35.84 -18.54
CA LYS A 780 -20.92 -37.19 -18.08
C LYS A 780 -19.70 -38.06 -17.79
N ALA A 781 -18.74 -38.10 -18.72
CA ALA A 781 -17.50 -38.86 -18.56
C ALA A 781 -16.71 -38.37 -17.33
N ALA A 782 -16.62 -37.05 -17.12
CA ALA A 782 -15.97 -36.50 -15.93
C ALA A 782 -16.63 -36.95 -14.61
N LEU A 783 -17.97 -36.95 -14.55
CA LEU A 783 -18.75 -37.35 -13.37
C LEU A 783 -18.72 -38.87 -13.10
N LYS A 784 -18.11 -39.68 -13.97
CA LYS A 784 -17.74 -41.07 -13.65
C LYS A 784 -16.62 -41.16 -12.64
N LEU A 785 -15.70 -40.19 -12.64
CA LEU A 785 -14.51 -40.16 -11.78
C LEU A 785 -14.68 -39.28 -10.53
N VAL A 786 -15.49 -38.23 -10.62
CA VAL A 786 -15.73 -37.26 -9.54
C VAL A 786 -17.21 -37.17 -9.16
N HIS A 787 -17.52 -36.59 -8.01
CA HIS A 787 -18.89 -36.35 -7.55
C HIS A 787 -18.98 -35.01 -6.81
N TYR A 788 -20.20 -34.49 -6.68
CA TYR A 788 -20.47 -33.29 -5.88
C TYR A 788 -20.89 -33.68 -4.46
N VAL A 789 -20.33 -32.98 -3.48
CA VAL A 789 -20.69 -33.11 -2.06
C VAL A 789 -21.37 -31.83 -1.62
N ALA A 790 -22.57 -31.95 -1.04
CA ALA A 790 -23.27 -30.87 -0.38
C ALA A 790 -22.55 -30.52 0.94
N VAL A 791 -22.22 -29.25 1.12
CA VAL A 791 -21.62 -28.71 2.36
C VAL A 791 -22.59 -27.69 2.95
N THR A 792 -23.07 -27.99 4.15
CA THR A 792 -23.88 -27.10 4.99
C THR A 792 -23.03 -26.50 6.11
N ASP A 793 -23.64 -25.64 6.93
CA ASP A 793 -23.00 -25.09 8.14
C ASP A 793 -22.60 -26.20 9.15
N ASP A 794 -23.32 -27.32 9.18
CA ASP A 794 -23.06 -28.47 10.06
C ASP A 794 -22.04 -29.47 9.49
N ASN A 795 -21.71 -29.36 8.20
CA ASN A 795 -20.72 -30.21 7.55
C ASN A 795 -19.31 -29.68 7.81
N HIS A 796 -18.79 -29.93 9.01
CA HIS A 796 -17.40 -29.62 9.33
C HIS A 796 -16.46 -30.67 8.73
N VAL A 797 -15.35 -30.20 8.15
CA VAL A 797 -14.22 -31.11 7.88
C VAL A 797 -13.69 -31.57 9.22
N ASP A 798 -13.49 -32.88 9.36
CA ASP A 798 -12.87 -33.45 10.54
C ASP A 798 -11.48 -32.87 10.76
N THR A 799 -11.35 -31.93 11.71
CA THR A 799 -10.09 -31.31 12.11
C THR A 799 -9.35 -32.09 13.18
N THR A 800 -9.77 -33.33 13.50
CA THR A 800 -9.14 -34.14 14.55
C THR A 800 -7.77 -34.71 14.14
N CYS A 801 -6.83 -33.83 13.78
CA CYS A 801 -5.42 -33.99 14.13
C CYS A 801 -5.16 -33.49 15.58
N THR A 802 -6.21 -33.15 16.33
CA THR A 802 -6.18 -32.56 17.68
C THR A 802 -6.30 -33.55 18.83
N ARG A 803 -6.34 -34.88 18.58
CA ARG A 803 -6.21 -35.80 19.70
C ARG A 803 -4.80 -35.66 20.26
N SER A 804 -4.71 -35.08 21.46
CA SER A 804 -3.43 -35.02 22.18
C SER A 804 -2.83 -36.41 22.25
N ALA A 805 -1.50 -36.51 22.35
CA ALA A 805 -0.83 -37.80 22.61
C ALA A 805 -1.51 -38.55 23.78
N ASP A 806 -2.03 -37.82 24.78
CA ASP A 806 -2.80 -38.38 25.90
C ASP A 806 -4.21 -38.86 25.53
N ALA A 807 -4.87 -38.27 24.53
CA ALA A 807 -6.15 -38.76 24.00
C ALA A 807 -5.95 -40.00 23.11
N ILE A 808 -4.82 -40.08 22.39
CA ILE A 808 -4.41 -41.27 21.63
C ILE A 808 -4.02 -42.40 22.59
N ALA A 809 -3.32 -42.09 23.69
CA ALA A 809 -2.95 -43.03 24.74
C ALA A 809 -4.15 -43.50 25.59
N ARG A 810 -5.10 -42.61 25.90
CA ARG A 810 -6.33 -42.95 26.65
C ARG A 810 -7.21 -43.96 25.95
N ASP A 811 -7.16 -44.02 24.62
CA ASP A 811 -7.92 -44.99 23.81
C ASP A 811 -7.29 -46.39 23.73
N LYS A 812 -6.26 -46.68 24.56
CA LYS A 812 -5.64 -48.02 24.73
C LYS A 812 -5.28 -48.72 23.41
N LEU A 813 -4.79 -47.99 22.42
CA LEU A 813 -4.15 -48.57 21.25
C LEU A 813 -2.73 -49.03 21.63
N GLU A 814 -2.64 -50.18 22.31
CA GLU A 814 -1.36 -50.79 22.67
C GLU A 814 -0.62 -51.27 21.42
N THR A 815 0.47 -50.59 21.11
CA THR A 815 1.43 -50.98 20.07
C THR A 815 2.24 -52.19 20.56
N LYS A 816 1.74 -53.42 20.34
CA LYS A 816 2.56 -54.62 20.51
C LYS A 816 3.34 -54.90 19.22
N LEU A 817 4.61 -54.54 19.28
CA LEU A 817 5.66 -54.84 18.32
C LEU A 817 5.85 -56.38 18.23
N SER A 818 5.42 -56.99 17.12
CA SER A 818 5.74 -58.38 16.79
C SER A 818 6.12 -58.47 15.32
N VAL A 819 7.38 -58.84 15.08
CA VAL A 819 8.05 -58.97 13.78
C VAL A 819 7.64 -60.30 13.12
N LEU A 820 7.12 -60.28 11.89
CA LEU A 820 7.13 -61.43 10.97
C LEU A 820 7.41 -60.96 9.53
N MET A 821 8.32 -61.68 8.88
CA MET A 821 8.86 -61.45 7.54
C MET A 821 7.97 -62.07 6.45
N PHE A 822 8.07 -61.51 5.24
CA PHE A 822 7.48 -61.94 3.95
C PHE A 822 5.99 -61.61 3.76
N GLY A 823 5.74 -60.75 2.77
CA GLY A 823 4.48 -60.03 2.58
C GLY A 823 3.24 -60.91 2.43
N HIS A 824 2.17 -60.49 3.11
CA HIS A 824 0.76 -60.40 2.69
C HIS A 824 0.00 -59.65 3.81
N SER A 825 -1.16 -59.07 3.48
CA SER A 825 -1.96 -58.07 4.22
C SER A 825 -2.15 -58.28 5.74
N ILE A 826 -2.20 -57.18 6.53
CA ILE A 826 -2.67 -57.18 7.93
C ILE A 826 -4.18 -56.92 7.94
N MET A 827 -4.98 -57.87 8.46
CA MET A 827 -6.37 -57.62 8.85
C MET A 827 -6.42 -57.26 10.34
N LEU A 828 -6.89 -56.07 10.68
CA LEU A 828 -7.22 -55.70 12.05
C LEU A 828 -8.71 -55.93 12.30
N ARG A 829 -9.02 -56.77 13.30
CA ARG A 829 -10.38 -57.05 13.77
C ARG A 829 -10.64 -56.23 15.04
N LYS A 830 -11.68 -55.39 15.03
CA LYS A 830 -12.22 -54.77 16.25
C LYS A 830 -12.85 -55.86 17.10
N ARG A 831 -12.61 -55.87 18.42
CA ARG A 831 -13.07 -56.97 19.29
C ARG A 831 -14.60 -57.15 19.30
N ASP A 832 -15.36 -56.18 18.80
CA ASP A 832 -16.84 -56.19 18.78
C ASP A 832 -17.49 -55.75 17.45
N ASP A 833 -16.79 -55.72 16.30
CA ASP A 833 -17.45 -55.35 15.02
C ASP A 833 -16.82 -56.04 13.80
N ASN A 834 -17.66 -56.46 12.85
CA ASN A 834 -17.37 -57.43 11.79
C ASN A 834 -16.99 -56.80 10.44
N SER A 835 -16.59 -55.53 10.40
CA SER A 835 -16.24 -54.82 9.15
C SER A 835 -14.71 -54.70 8.94
N LEU A 836 -14.26 -55.01 7.72
CA LEU A 836 -12.87 -54.98 7.27
C LEU A 836 -12.59 -53.71 6.44
N VAL A 837 -11.47 -53.03 6.71
CA VAL A 837 -10.99 -51.89 5.89
C VAL A 837 -9.50 -52.09 5.59
N ASN A 838 -9.13 -52.02 4.30
CA ASN A 838 -7.77 -52.19 3.78
C ASN A 838 -7.16 -50.85 3.38
N LEU A 839 -5.94 -50.54 3.86
CA LEU A 839 -5.05 -49.51 3.29
C LEU A 839 -3.59 -49.94 3.46
N THR A 840 -2.76 -49.82 2.41
CA THR A 840 -1.31 -50.04 2.46
C THR A 840 -0.56 -48.94 1.71
N LYS A 841 0.64 -48.56 2.18
CA LYS A 841 1.60 -47.73 1.45
C LYS A 841 3.05 -48.15 1.77
N GLN A 842 3.90 -48.02 0.76
CA GLN A 842 5.36 -48.20 0.71
C GLN A 842 6.09 -47.29 1.74
N SER A 843 7.32 -47.54 2.20
CA SER A 843 8.51 -48.11 1.55
C SER A 843 9.51 -48.63 2.59
N ALA A 844 10.14 -49.77 2.31
CA ALA A 844 11.32 -50.27 3.02
C ALA A 844 12.39 -50.67 2.00
N SER A 845 13.43 -49.85 1.88
CA SER A 845 14.60 -50.15 1.05
C SER A 845 15.79 -50.46 1.96
N LYS A 846 16.09 -51.76 2.17
CA LYS A 846 17.43 -52.34 2.35
C LYS A 846 17.33 -53.87 2.52
N PHE A 847 18.12 -54.60 1.69
CA PHE A 847 18.28 -56.07 1.55
C PHE A 847 17.31 -56.81 0.61
N MET A 848 17.68 -56.94 -0.68
CA MET A 848 18.15 -58.20 -1.31
C MET A 848 18.47 -57.98 -2.79
N GLU A 849 19.44 -58.75 -3.26
CA GLU A 849 20.10 -58.75 -4.59
C GLU A 849 19.55 -59.92 -5.44
N PHE A 850 19.63 -59.79 -6.78
CA PHE A 850 19.27 -60.75 -7.87
C PHE A 850 17.75 -61.05 -8.08
N ASP A 851 17.19 -61.18 -9.29
CA ASP A 851 17.76 -61.62 -10.58
C ASP A 851 16.94 -61.11 -11.81
N ASN A 852 17.55 -61.24 -12.99
CA ASN A 852 17.06 -60.92 -14.34
C ASN A 852 15.80 -61.71 -14.77
N ASP A 853 14.95 -61.16 -15.66
CA ASP A 853 14.79 -61.69 -17.03
C ASP A 853 13.92 -60.79 -17.94
N ARG A 854 14.26 -60.80 -19.23
CA ARG A 854 13.64 -60.15 -20.38
C ARG A 854 12.48 -60.99 -20.93
N ARG A 855 11.56 -60.33 -21.68
CA ARG A 855 10.92 -60.75 -22.96
C ARG A 855 9.74 -59.78 -23.23
N ALA A 856 9.72 -58.88 -24.23
CA ALA A 856 9.83 -59.00 -25.69
C ALA A 856 8.61 -59.68 -26.38
N SER A 857 7.78 -58.85 -27.03
CA SER A 857 6.88 -59.11 -28.18
C SER A 857 6.35 -57.72 -28.59
N ARG A 858 6.56 -57.07 -29.74
CA ARG A 858 6.77 -57.42 -31.18
C ARG A 858 5.64 -58.25 -31.80
N ASN A 859 4.74 -57.57 -32.52
CA ASN A 859 4.41 -57.72 -33.97
C ASN A 859 3.34 -56.67 -34.37
N PHE A 860 3.67 -55.64 -35.19
CA PHE A 860 3.37 -55.47 -36.64
C PHE A 860 1.86 -55.36 -36.97
N THR A 861 1.33 -54.34 -37.66
CA THR A 861 1.78 -53.66 -38.90
C THR A 861 1.23 -52.21 -39.05
N PRO A 862 1.86 -51.36 -39.90
CA PRO A 862 1.51 -49.96 -40.11
C PRO A 862 0.44 -49.75 -41.20
N SER A 863 -0.56 -48.91 -40.93
CA SER A 863 -1.44 -48.37 -41.96
C SER A 863 -0.83 -47.10 -42.56
N SER A 864 -0.79 -47.04 -43.89
CA SER A 864 -0.08 -46.00 -44.64
C SER A 864 -0.72 -44.61 -44.49
N PHE A 865 0.14 -43.59 -44.44
CA PHE A 865 -0.18 -42.15 -44.48
C PHE A 865 -1.05 -41.70 -45.66
N ALA A 866 -1.28 -42.57 -46.66
CA ALA A 866 -2.14 -42.32 -47.81
C ALA A 866 -3.64 -42.63 -47.58
N GLN A 867 -4.03 -43.18 -46.42
CA GLN A 867 -5.44 -43.43 -46.07
C GLN A 867 -6.05 -42.38 -45.12
N VAL A 868 -5.23 -41.46 -44.59
CA VAL A 868 -5.68 -40.43 -43.63
C VAL A 868 -6.02 -39.10 -44.34
N LEU A 869 -5.67 -38.95 -45.61
CA LEU A 869 -5.80 -37.69 -46.34
C LEU A 869 -7.05 -37.54 -47.22
N ASP A 870 -7.99 -38.50 -47.18
CA ASP A 870 -9.22 -38.47 -47.99
C ASP A 870 -10.50 -38.17 -47.18
N GLN A 871 -10.36 -37.70 -45.93
CA GLN A 871 -11.50 -37.29 -45.07
C GLN A 871 -11.57 -35.78 -44.80
N TYR A 872 -10.74 -34.96 -45.47
CA TYR A 872 -10.63 -33.53 -45.14
C TYR A 872 -11.29 -32.53 -46.10
N TYR A 873 -12.10 -32.98 -47.06
CA TYR A 873 -12.87 -32.05 -47.90
C TYR A 873 -14.29 -32.54 -48.23
N ASP A 874 -15.23 -31.59 -48.14
CA ASP A 874 -16.69 -31.63 -48.34
C ASP A 874 -17.50 -32.26 -47.18
N GLY A 875 -18.50 -31.62 -46.56
CA GLY A 875 -19.21 -30.36 -46.82
C GLY A 875 -20.66 -30.53 -46.33
N ALA A 876 -21.22 -29.47 -45.71
CA ALA A 876 -22.64 -29.28 -45.33
C ALA A 876 -23.17 -30.21 -44.20
N ASP A 877 -24.06 -29.81 -43.30
CA ASP A 877 -25.15 -28.83 -43.40
C ASP A 877 -25.52 -28.37 -41.98
N ASP A 878 -25.68 -27.07 -41.74
CA ASP A 878 -26.49 -26.60 -40.60
C ASP A 878 -27.08 -25.21 -40.89
N THR A 879 -28.19 -25.25 -41.62
CA THR A 879 -29.05 -24.12 -41.92
C THR A 879 -29.84 -23.71 -40.68
N ALA A 880 -29.32 -22.75 -39.90
CA ALA A 880 -30.12 -21.97 -38.96
C ALA A 880 -29.61 -20.51 -38.86
N TYR A 881 -30.20 -19.64 -39.69
CA TYR A 881 -30.16 -18.18 -39.66
C TYR A 881 -28.81 -17.49 -39.39
N ALA A 882 -28.16 -17.09 -40.47
CA ALA A 882 -26.96 -16.25 -40.49
C ALA A 882 -27.22 -14.84 -39.92
N LEU A 883 -27.14 -14.68 -38.60
CA LEU A 883 -26.84 -13.39 -38.00
C LEU A 883 -25.35 -13.09 -38.20
N THR A 884 -25.05 -12.07 -38.98
CA THR A 884 -23.66 -11.65 -39.19
C THR A 884 -23.01 -11.31 -37.85
N LYS A 885 -21.68 -11.40 -37.75
CA LYS A 885 -20.91 -10.96 -36.57
C LYS A 885 -21.26 -9.52 -36.15
N LYS A 886 -21.69 -8.69 -37.12
CA LYS A 886 -22.18 -7.33 -36.93
C LYS A 886 -23.55 -7.29 -36.26
N ASP A 887 -24.46 -8.20 -36.60
CA ASP A 887 -25.79 -8.31 -36.00
C ASP A 887 -25.73 -8.88 -34.58
N LYS A 888 -24.86 -9.87 -34.32
CA LYS A 888 -24.57 -10.34 -32.96
C LYS A 888 -24.04 -9.21 -32.06
N ARG A 889 -23.10 -8.40 -32.58
CA ARG A 889 -22.60 -7.19 -31.89
C ARG A 889 -23.68 -6.11 -31.69
N LYS A 890 -24.55 -5.91 -32.67
CA LYS A 890 -25.66 -4.94 -32.59
C LYS A 890 -26.72 -5.39 -31.58
N GLY A 891 -27.03 -6.68 -31.51
CA GLY A 891 -27.91 -7.29 -30.52
C GLY A 891 -27.34 -7.16 -29.10
N GLN A 892 -26.07 -7.51 -28.90
CA GLN A 892 -25.38 -7.32 -27.62
C GLN A 892 -25.34 -5.86 -27.18
N LYS A 893 -25.11 -4.92 -28.11
CA LYS A 893 -25.13 -3.48 -27.81
C LYS A 893 -26.53 -2.99 -27.41
N ARG A 894 -27.58 -3.46 -28.09
CA ARG A 894 -28.98 -3.15 -27.75
C ARG A 894 -29.36 -3.72 -26.38
N ALA A 895 -29.01 -4.98 -26.11
CA ALA A 895 -29.24 -5.61 -24.81
C ALA A 895 -28.49 -4.89 -23.67
N ARG A 896 -27.26 -4.43 -23.92
CA ARG A 896 -26.48 -3.65 -22.95
C ARG A 896 -27.09 -2.27 -22.67
N VAL A 897 -27.59 -1.59 -23.70
CA VAL A 897 -28.28 -0.29 -23.54
C VAL A 897 -29.62 -0.47 -22.83
N ALA A 898 -30.39 -1.51 -23.16
CA ALA A 898 -31.64 -1.85 -22.50
C ALA A 898 -31.43 -2.17 -21.01
N ARG A 899 -30.42 -3.01 -20.67
CA ARG A 899 -30.04 -3.26 -19.27
C ARG A 899 -29.57 -2.00 -18.56
N LYS A 900 -28.81 -1.14 -19.21
CA LYS A 900 -28.37 0.13 -18.60
C LYS A 900 -29.56 1.04 -18.30
N LYS A 901 -30.54 1.11 -19.20
CA LYS A 901 -31.75 1.92 -19.02
C LYS A 901 -32.67 1.34 -17.93
N LEU A 902 -32.84 0.01 -17.90
CA LEU A 902 -33.59 -0.68 -16.86
C LEU A 902 -32.92 -0.52 -15.49
N ASN A 903 -31.60 -0.71 -15.40
CA ASN A 903 -30.86 -0.53 -14.16
C ASN A 903 -30.87 0.94 -13.70
N SER A 904 -30.82 1.92 -14.60
CA SER A 904 -30.97 3.34 -14.22
C SER A 904 -32.38 3.67 -13.73
N SER A 905 -33.42 3.06 -14.31
CA SER A 905 -34.81 3.21 -13.85
C SER A 905 -35.02 2.56 -12.48
N MET A 906 -34.58 1.32 -12.31
CA MET A 906 -34.65 0.60 -11.04
C MET A 906 -33.79 1.27 -9.97
N TYR A 907 -32.65 1.86 -10.34
CA TYR A 907 -31.83 2.63 -9.41
C TYR A 907 -32.54 3.91 -8.98
N ALA A 908 -33.18 4.64 -9.90
CA ALA A 908 -33.94 5.84 -9.54
C ALA A 908 -35.14 5.50 -8.64
N GLU A 909 -35.90 4.46 -8.97
CA GLU A 909 -37.04 3.98 -8.18
C GLU A 909 -36.59 3.42 -6.81
N ALA A 910 -35.47 2.69 -6.75
CA ALA A 910 -34.89 2.23 -5.50
C ALA A 910 -34.30 3.38 -4.67
N THR A 911 -33.82 4.45 -5.29
CA THR A 911 -33.32 5.66 -4.60
C THR A 911 -34.50 6.42 -4.02
N GLU A 912 -35.58 6.63 -4.78
CA GLU A 912 -36.79 7.31 -4.28
C GLU A 912 -37.47 6.53 -3.14
N VAL A 913 -37.55 5.20 -3.24
CA VAL A 913 -38.07 4.33 -2.18
C VAL A 913 -37.11 4.25 -0.98
N ALA A 914 -35.79 4.26 -1.22
CA ALA A 914 -34.80 4.32 -0.14
C ALA A 914 -34.89 5.66 0.58
N ASP A 915 -34.84 6.79 -0.12
CA ASP A 915 -34.89 8.14 0.45
C ASP A 915 -36.17 8.34 1.30
N GLY A 916 -37.32 7.83 0.84
CA GLY A 916 -38.58 7.86 1.59
C GLY A 916 -38.62 6.94 2.83
N LEU A 917 -37.94 5.79 2.81
CA LEU A 917 -37.91 4.83 3.94
C LEU A 917 -36.73 5.05 4.92
N HIS A 918 -35.66 5.70 4.47
CA HIS A 918 -34.43 5.94 5.25
C HIS A 918 -34.59 7.12 6.22
N LEU A 919 -35.32 8.17 5.81
CA LEU A 919 -35.50 9.40 6.59
C LEU A 919 -36.24 9.16 7.91
N THR A 920 -37.29 8.32 7.90
CA THR A 920 -38.17 8.14 9.08
C THR A 920 -37.69 7.04 10.03
N ARG A 921 -37.14 5.93 9.53
CA ARG A 921 -36.79 4.76 10.37
C ARG A 921 -35.45 4.87 11.10
N ASN A 922 -34.45 5.55 10.52
CA ASN A 922 -33.14 5.67 11.16
C ASN A 922 -33.10 6.78 12.21
N LEU A 923 -33.84 7.88 12.01
CA LEU A 923 -33.88 8.97 12.96
C LEU A 923 -34.51 8.53 14.29
N GLU A 924 -35.69 7.88 14.24
CA GLU A 924 -36.35 7.34 15.44
C GLU A 924 -35.52 6.24 16.12
N ALA A 925 -34.85 5.37 15.37
CA ALA A 925 -34.02 4.31 15.93
C ALA A 925 -32.72 4.84 16.58
N ILE A 926 -32.09 5.86 15.99
CA ILE A 926 -30.90 6.52 16.53
C ILE A 926 -31.26 7.33 17.77
N ILE A 927 -32.35 8.10 17.73
CA ILE A 927 -32.86 8.86 18.87
C ILE A 927 -33.27 7.91 19.99
N GLN A 928 -33.96 6.81 19.69
CA GLN A 928 -34.34 5.84 20.71
C GLN A 928 -33.11 5.16 21.32
N ARG A 929 -32.07 4.84 20.54
CA ARG A 929 -30.80 4.31 21.07
C ARG A 929 -30.03 5.33 21.91
N LEU A 930 -29.99 6.60 21.50
CA LEU A 930 -29.38 7.69 22.26
C LEU A 930 -30.15 7.95 23.56
N ARG A 931 -31.48 8.00 23.53
CA ARG A 931 -32.34 8.11 24.72
C ARG A 931 -32.17 6.91 25.66
N THR A 932 -32.01 5.70 25.12
CA THR A 932 -31.86 4.48 25.94
C THR A 932 -30.48 4.38 26.57
N LYS A 933 -29.41 4.73 25.84
CA LYS A 933 -28.02 4.54 26.30
C LYS A 933 -27.43 5.77 26.98
N HIS A 934 -27.85 6.97 26.60
CA HIS A 934 -27.33 8.25 27.06
C HIS A 934 -28.49 9.27 27.23
N PRO A 935 -29.46 9.02 28.13
CA PRO A 935 -30.68 9.81 28.26
C PRO A 935 -30.42 11.30 28.54
N HIS A 936 -29.40 11.62 29.33
CA HIS A 936 -29.04 13.00 29.63
C HIS A 936 -28.50 13.76 28.41
N PHE A 937 -27.62 13.15 27.63
CA PHE A 937 -27.10 13.76 26.40
C PHE A 937 -28.20 13.95 25.36
N ALA A 938 -29.05 12.94 25.16
CA ALA A 938 -30.16 13.02 24.23
C ALA A 938 -31.18 14.11 24.62
N SER A 939 -31.47 14.27 25.91
CA SER A 939 -32.37 15.32 26.41
C SER A 939 -31.76 16.72 26.27
N GLN A 940 -30.45 16.86 26.49
CA GLN A 940 -29.75 18.13 26.30
C GLN A 940 -29.68 18.52 24.83
N LEU A 941 -29.39 17.58 23.94
CA LEU A 941 -29.34 17.82 22.49
C LEU A 941 -30.71 18.24 21.93
N VAL A 942 -31.81 17.61 22.39
CA VAL A 942 -33.17 17.97 21.96
C VAL A 942 -33.53 19.37 22.41
N HIS A 943 -33.31 19.72 23.68
CA HIS A 943 -33.53 21.09 24.15
C HIS A 943 -32.63 22.11 23.44
N LEU A 944 -31.41 21.72 23.09
CA LEU A 944 -30.48 22.59 22.36
C LEU A 944 -30.98 22.95 20.96
N LEU A 945 -31.59 21.98 20.28
CA LEU A 945 -32.13 22.15 18.94
C LEU A 945 -33.44 22.95 18.98
N GLU A 946 -34.29 22.69 19.97
CA GLU A 946 -35.49 23.48 20.26
C GLU A 946 -35.14 24.96 20.54
N ASP A 947 -34.04 25.25 21.25
CA ASP A 947 -33.58 26.61 21.55
C ASP A 947 -33.01 27.37 20.32
N GLU A 948 -32.67 26.67 19.24
CA GLU A 948 -32.22 27.25 17.95
C GLU A 948 -33.33 27.27 16.89
N ASP A 949 -34.57 26.95 17.28
CA ASP A 949 -35.70 26.76 16.35
C ASP A 949 -35.38 25.72 15.24
N MET A 950 -34.50 24.76 15.56
CA MET A 950 -34.11 23.66 14.69
C MET A 950 -34.75 22.36 15.20
N GLY A 951 -35.45 21.64 14.33
CA GLY A 951 -35.82 20.26 14.58
C GLY A 951 -34.62 19.33 14.47
N MET A 952 -34.73 18.14 15.07
CA MET A 952 -33.79 17.03 14.78
C MET A 952 -33.78 16.64 13.30
N ALA A 953 -34.86 16.92 12.58
CA ALA A 953 -34.93 16.76 11.12
C ALA A 953 -34.03 17.79 10.43
N ASP A 954 -34.05 19.07 10.85
CA ASP A 954 -33.19 20.11 10.27
C ASP A 954 -31.70 19.85 10.54
N LEU A 955 -31.34 19.36 11.72
CA LEU A 955 -29.97 18.91 12.01
C LEU A 955 -29.56 17.74 11.10
N TYR A 956 -30.49 16.84 10.79
CA TYR A 956 -30.24 15.71 9.89
C TYR A 956 -30.18 16.13 8.43
N ASP A 957 -31.01 17.08 8.00
CA ASP A 957 -31.01 17.65 6.66
C ASP A 957 -29.72 18.47 6.42
N ASP A 958 -29.24 19.21 7.42
CA ASP A 958 -27.93 19.85 7.41
C ASP A 958 -26.79 18.81 7.35
N PHE A 959 -26.93 17.71 8.09
CA PHE A 959 -25.98 16.60 8.08
C PHE A 959 -25.97 15.87 6.72
N GLU A 960 -27.13 15.66 6.12
CA GLU A 960 -27.33 15.01 4.82
C GLU A 960 -26.85 15.91 3.68
N ALA A 961 -27.14 17.21 3.71
CA ALA A 961 -26.59 18.20 2.79
C ALA A 961 -25.06 18.26 2.87
N VAL A 962 -24.48 18.17 4.09
CA VAL A 962 -23.03 18.09 4.30
C VAL A 962 -22.42 16.80 3.72
N VAL A 963 -23.16 15.69 3.75
CA VAL A 963 -22.73 14.37 3.23
C VAL A 963 -22.90 14.26 1.71
N LEU A 964 -23.93 14.88 1.14
CA LEU A 964 -24.36 14.67 -0.25
C LEU A 964 -23.98 15.82 -1.22
N ASP A 965 -23.68 17.03 -0.75
CA ASP A 965 -23.28 18.12 -1.65
C ASP A 965 -21.87 17.95 -2.25
N PRO A 966 -21.68 18.14 -3.57
CA PRO A 966 -20.41 17.93 -4.24
C PRO A 966 -19.34 18.97 -3.84
N PHE A 967 -18.19 18.48 -3.39
CA PHE A 967 -17.03 19.30 -3.05
C PHE A 967 -16.31 19.80 -4.32
N THR A 968 -16.23 21.13 -4.48
CA THR A 968 -15.44 21.78 -5.54
C THR A 968 -14.43 22.74 -4.94
N THR A 969 -13.14 22.48 -5.17
CA THR A 969 -12.06 23.43 -4.87
C THR A 969 -11.17 23.58 -6.10
N VAL A 970 -10.71 24.80 -6.35
CA VAL A 970 -9.81 25.12 -7.45
C VAL A 970 -8.41 25.35 -6.88
N VAL A 971 -7.43 24.57 -7.34
CA VAL A 971 -6.04 24.73 -6.91
C VAL A 971 -5.24 25.36 -8.05
N PRO A 972 -4.58 26.51 -7.83
CA PRO A 972 -3.66 27.08 -8.80
C PRO A 972 -2.35 26.28 -8.78
N VAL A 973 -1.95 25.73 -9.93
CA VAL A 973 -0.65 25.08 -10.12
C VAL A 973 0.16 25.89 -11.11
N SER A 974 1.28 26.45 -10.65
CA SER A 974 2.18 27.23 -11.48
C SER A 974 3.41 26.41 -11.86
N ARG A 975 3.71 26.35 -13.16
CA ARG A 975 4.97 25.84 -13.68
C ARG A 975 5.42 26.71 -14.86
N GLU A 976 6.66 27.18 -14.82
CA GLU A 976 7.27 28.02 -15.88
C GLU A 976 6.47 29.31 -16.19
N GLY A 977 6.04 30.03 -15.16
CA GLY A 977 5.38 31.34 -15.33
C GLY A 977 3.94 31.29 -15.86
N VAL A 978 3.39 30.08 -16.06
CA VAL A 978 1.97 29.89 -16.40
C VAL A 978 1.28 29.21 -15.22
N THR A 979 0.34 29.93 -14.61
CA THR A 979 -0.54 29.42 -13.55
C THR A 979 -1.81 28.88 -14.17
N LYS A 980 -2.07 27.58 -14.02
CA LYS A 980 -3.36 26.99 -14.40
C LYS A 980 -4.13 26.63 -13.15
N GLU A 981 -5.37 27.10 -13.10
CA GLU A 981 -6.36 26.73 -12.11
C GLU A 981 -6.99 25.39 -12.51
N ILE A 982 -6.78 24.36 -11.69
CA ILE A 982 -7.41 23.06 -11.89
C ILE A 982 -8.62 23.01 -10.97
N SER A 983 -9.82 23.00 -11.56
CA SER A 983 -11.06 22.68 -10.85
C SER A 983 -11.08 21.19 -10.53
N VAL A 984 -10.91 20.84 -9.27
CA VAL A 984 -11.07 19.46 -8.80
C VAL A 984 -12.53 19.31 -8.35
N THR A 985 -13.38 18.90 -9.29
CA THR A 985 -14.75 18.45 -8.97
C THR A 985 -14.68 16.98 -8.62
N ARG A 986 -14.86 16.63 -7.35
CA ARG A 986 -14.95 15.23 -6.94
C ARG A 986 -16.41 14.79 -7.01
N VAL A 987 -16.70 13.85 -7.90
CA VAL A 987 -18.01 13.20 -7.98
C VAL A 987 -17.87 11.83 -7.32
N GLY A 988 -18.54 11.66 -6.18
CA GLY A 988 -18.48 10.48 -5.32
C GLY A 988 -18.17 10.86 -3.88
N THR A 989 -18.71 10.08 -2.94
CA THR A 989 -18.62 10.20 -1.47
C THR A 989 -17.17 10.30 -0.98
N ASP A 990 -16.59 11.48 -1.08
CA ASP A 990 -15.25 11.74 -0.60
C ASP A 990 -15.32 12.08 0.89
N VAL A 991 -15.16 11.02 1.69
CA VAL A 991 -15.40 10.99 3.13
C VAL A 991 -14.59 12.07 3.87
N SER A 992 -13.47 12.55 3.31
CA SER A 992 -12.65 13.62 3.90
C SER A 992 -13.30 15.01 3.88
N ALA A 993 -14.08 15.36 2.85
CA ALA A 993 -14.75 16.65 2.78
C ALA A 993 -15.96 16.72 3.74
N VAL A 994 -16.68 15.60 3.83
CA VAL A 994 -17.78 15.38 4.77
C VAL A 994 -17.27 15.43 6.22
N GLY A 995 -16.16 14.74 6.51
CA GLY A 995 -15.55 14.74 7.84
C GLY A 995 -15.09 16.12 8.31
N TYR A 996 -14.48 16.93 7.43
CA TYR A 996 -14.07 18.31 7.76
C TYR A 996 -15.27 19.21 8.06
N ARG A 997 -16.32 19.16 7.23
CA ARG A 997 -17.56 19.94 7.44
C ARG A 997 -18.25 19.54 8.75
N MET A 998 -18.38 18.23 9.01
CA MET A 998 -18.93 17.73 10.28
C MET A 998 -18.11 18.18 11.50
N GLU A 999 -16.77 18.14 11.41
CA GLU A 999 -15.88 18.61 12.48
C GLU A 999 -16.10 20.11 12.76
N THR A 1000 -16.22 20.95 11.72
CA THR A 1000 -16.47 22.39 11.87
C THR A 1000 -17.88 22.73 12.39
N THR A 1001 -18.92 22.04 11.93
CA THR A 1001 -20.31 22.28 12.37
C THR A 1001 -20.49 21.93 13.84
N LEU A 1002 -19.94 20.78 14.26
CA LEU A 1002 -20.00 20.36 15.67
C LEU A 1002 -19.12 21.23 16.58
N MET A 1003 -17.96 21.68 16.09
CA MET A 1003 -17.11 22.63 16.82
C MET A 1003 -17.82 23.96 17.04
N LYS A 1004 -18.55 24.46 16.04
CA LYS A 1004 -19.41 25.66 16.17
C LYS A 1004 -20.51 25.45 17.22
N MET A 1005 -21.26 24.34 17.14
CA MET A 1005 -22.29 24.01 18.14
C MET A 1005 -21.72 23.96 19.56
N MET A 1006 -20.56 23.32 19.77
CA MET A 1006 -19.94 23.25 21.10
C MET A 1006 -19.48 24.62 21.64
N ILE A 1007 -18.96 25.50 20.77
CA ILE A 1007 -18.61 26.88 21.14
C ILE A 1007 -19.87 27.65 21.55
N ASP A 1008 -20.96 27.50 20.80
CA ASP A 1008 -22.24 28.15 21.07
C ASP A 1008 -22.88 27.65 22.38
N MET A 1009 -22.79 26.34 22.66
CA MET A 1009 -23.22 25.74 23.94
C MET A 1009 -22.49 26.35 25.14
N LYS A 1010 -21.18 26.58 25.02
CA LYS A 1010 -20.36 27.15 26.11
C LYS A 1010 -20.66 28.64 26.32
N ALA A 1011 -20.85 29.39 25.23
CA ALA A 1011 -21.23 30.79 25.28
C ALA A 1011 -22.58 31.00 26.02
N LYS A 1012 -23.53 30.06 25.86
CA LYS A 1012 -24.84 30.11 26.53
C LYS A 1012 -24.83 29.61 27.98
N THR A 1013 -24.08 28.55 28.28
CA THR A 1013 -23.97 28.03 29.67
C THR A 1013 -23.16 28.96 30.61
N GLY A 1014 -22.26 29.78 30.06
CA GLY A 1014 -21.56 30.84 30.81
C GLY A 1014 -22.45 31.95 31.38
N GLY A 1015 -23.72 32.04 30.94
CA GLY A 1015 -24.69 33.04 31.42
C GLY A 1015 -25.22 32.80 32.84
N ALA A 1016 -25.12 31.58 33.38
CA ALA A 1016 -25.71 31.21 34.68
C ALA A 1016 -24.69 31.02 35.83
N ALA A 1017 -23.37 30.97 35.53
CA ALA A 1017 -22.35 30.87 36.58
C ALA A 1017 -22.05 32.27 37.16
N LYS A 1018 -22.36 32.45 38.45
CA LYS A 1018 -22.06 33.64 39.27
C LYS A 1018 -20.74 34.32 38.87
N ARG A 1019 -20.85 35.40 38.09
CA ARG A 1019 -19.82 36.45 37.97
C ARG A 1019 -19.40 36.86 39.38
N ARG A 1020 -18.14 36.59 39.75
CA ARG A 1020 -17.51 37.17 40.94
C ARG A 1020 -17.58 38.70 40.81
N LYS A 1021 -18.43 39.31 41.66
CA LYS A 1021 -18.54 40.77 41.78
C LYS A 1021 -17.19 41.36 42.18
N ARG A 1022 -16.59 42.19 41.31
CA ARG A 1022 -15.74 43.30 41.74
C ARG A 1022 -16.57 44.58 41.58
N ASN A 1023 -16.70 45.31 42.68
CA ASN A 1023 -17.49 46.53 42.81
C ASN A 1023 -17.02 47.61 41.82
N ARG A 1024 -17.90 48.05 40.92
CA ARG A 1024 -17.98 49.45 40.47
C ARG A 1024 -19.46 49.83 40.23
N ARG A 1025 -19.76 51.09 40.56
CA ARG A 1025 -21.09 51.72 40.66
C ARG A 1025 -21.83 51.80 39.31
N PRO A 1026 -23.17 51.98 39.35
CA PRO A 1026 -24.01 52.05 38.16
C PRO A 1026 -24.14 53.48 37.62
N GLY A 1027 -24.19 53.61 36.30
CA GLY A 1027 -24.66 54.81 35.61
C GLY A 1027 -24.01 54.98 34.23
N THR A 1028 -24.74 54.62 33.17
CA THR A 1028 -25.20 55.49 32.07
C THR A 1028 -25.64 54.67 30.84
N ALA A 1029 -26.60 55.25 30.13
CA ALA A 1029 -27.42 54.63 29.11
C ALA A 1029 -26.69 54.29 27.80
N THR A 1030 -27.38 53.44 27.05
CA THR A 1030 -27.17 53.01 25.66
C THR A 1030 -26.60 54.09 24.73
N HIS A 1031 -25.35 53.91 24.33
CA HIS A 1031 -24.86 54.30 23.01
C HIS A 1031 -23.97 53.16 22.51
N LEU A 1032 -24.31 52.57 21.37
CA LEU A 1032 -23.41 51.66 20.65
C LEU A 1032 -22.13 52.45 20.37
N GLY A 1033 -21.09 52.20 21.17
CA GLY A 1033 -19.80 52.84 21.02
C GLY A 1033 -19.21 52.55 19.64
N LYS A 1034 -18.25 53.37 19.22
CA LYS A 1034 -17.57 53.31 17.91
C LYS A 1034 -17.17 51.88 17.48
N SER A 1035 -16.94 50.95 18.41
CA SER A 1035 -16.64 49.54 18.14
C SER A 1035 -17.77 48.74 17.48
N GLY A 1036 -19.05 49.03 17.76
CA GLY A 1036 -20.18 48.34 17.14
C GLY A 1036 -20.39 48.72 15.67
N VAL A 1037 -20.14 49.98 15.35
CA VAL A 1037 -20.17 50.48 13.96
C VAL A 1037 -19.02 49.90 13.16
N VAL A 1038 -17.81 49.82 13.74
CA VAL A 1038 -16.65 49.19 13.10
C VAL A 1038 -16.90 47.69 12.84
N ALA A 1039 -17.48 46.96 13.81
CA ALA A 1039 -17.81 45.55 13.61
C ALA A 1039 -18.86 45.33 12.50
N GLY A 1040 -19.88 46.20 12.42
CA GLY A 1040 -20.86 46.17 11.32
C GLY A 1040 -20.24 46.44 9.95
N ILE A 1041 -19.33 47.41 9.86
CA ILE A 1041 -18.60 47.72 8.62
C ILE A 1041 -17.70 46.55 8.21
N LEU A 1042 -17.03 45.88 9.16
CA LEU A 1042 -16.18 44.72 8.87
C LEU A 1042 -16.98 43.50 8.37
N LEU A 1043 -18.16 43.23 8.95
CA LEU A 1043 -19.04 42.15 8.48
C LEU A 1043 -19.59 42.44 7.08
N GLN A 1044 -20.01 43.68 6.80
CA GLN A 1044 -20.42 44.09 5.46
C GLN A 1044 -19.27 44.00 4.45
N ARG A 1045 -18.05 44.37 4.85
CA ARG A 1045 -16.84 44.26 4.02
C ARG A 1045 -16.57 42.81 3.61
N GLN A 1046 -16.64 41.85 4.54
CA GLN A 1046 -16.44 40.44 4.23
C GLN A 1046 -17.47 39.92 3.22
N SER A 1047 -18.75 40.25 3.42
CA SER A 1047 -19.82 39.90 2.47
C SER A 1047 -19.59 40.53 1.08
N LYS A 1048 -19.16 41.79 1.01
CA LYS A 1048 -18.86 42.46 -0.27
C LYS A 1048 -17.60 41.93 -0.95
N GLU A 1049 -16.62 41.43 -0.19
CA GLU A 1049 -15.44 40.76 -0.75
C GLU A 1049 -15.80 39.43 -1.43
N GLU A 1050 -16.73 38.67 -0.87
CA GLU A 1050 -17.23 37.44 -1.49
C GLU A 1050 -18.03 37.72 -2.77
N GLU A 1051 -18.90 38.75 -2.74
CA GLU A 1051 -19.60 39.24 -3.95
C GLU A 1051 -18.61 39.67 -5.05
N LEU A 1052 -17.53 40.37 -4.69
CA LEU A 1052 -16.49 40.82 -5.63
C LEU A 1052 -15.80 39.64 -6.31
N LYS A 1053 -15.39 38.62 -5.54
CA LYS A 1053 -14.77 37.39 -6.08
C LYS A 1053 -15.73 36.63 -7.01
N ALA A 1054 -17.03 36.61 -6.70
CA ALA A 1054 -18.04 36.00 -7.57
C ALA A 1054 -18.22 36.75 -8.89
N LEU A 1055 -18.20 38.09 -8.86
CA LEU A 1055 -18.25 38.94 -10.05
C LEU A 1055 -17.00 38.78 -10.92
N GLU A 1056 -15.80 38.74 -10.33
CA GLU A 1056 -14.55 38.48 -11.06
C GLU A 1056 -14.57 37.15 -11.81
N LYS A 1057 -15.06 36.09 -11.16
CA LYS A 1057 -15.20 34.77 -11.79
C LYS A 1057 -16.19 34.81 -12.96
N THR A 1058 -17.30 35.53 -12.78
CA THR A 1058 -18.34 35.67 -13.81
C THR A 1058 -17.83 36.48 -15.00
N GLU A 1059 -17.13 37.59 -14.75
CA GLU A 1059 -16.49 38.42 -15.77
C GLU A 1059 -15.47 37.61 -16.59
N LYS A 1060 -14.56 36.90 -15.92
CA LYS A 1060 -13.54 36.05 -16.56
C LYS A 1060 -14.18 34.97 -17.43
N SER A 1061 -15.23 34.30 -16.95
CA SER A 1061 -15.94 33.28 -17.73
C SER A 1061 -16.62 33.86 -18.97
N ALA A 1062 -17.21 35.06 -18.86
CA ALA A 1062 -17.85 35.74 -19.98
C ALA A 1062 -16.84 36.20 -21.05
N ILE A 1063 -15.68 36.70 -20.63
CA ILE A 1063 -14.57 37.08 -21.52
C ILE A 1063 -14.02 35.85 -22.25
N ASP A 1064 -13.76 34.74 -21.55
CA ASP A 1064 -13.25 33.50 -22.15
C ASP A 1064 -14.22 32.91 -23.19
N GLU A 1065 -15.53 33.03 -22.95
CA GLU A 1065 -16.56 32.62 -23.91
C GLU A 1065 -16.55 33.53 -25.14
N LEU A 1066 -16.50 34.85 -24.93
CA LEU A 1066 -16.43 35.85 -26.00
C LEU A 1066 -15.20 35.63 -26.89
N ASP A 1067 -14.03 35.38 -26.32
CA ASP A 1067 -12.80 35.15 -27.07
C ASP A 1067 -12.85 33.86 -27.91
N LYS A 1068 -13.51 32.82 -27.41
CA LYS A 1068 -13.76 31.58 -28.19
C LYS A 1068 -14.66 31.88 -29.39
N LEU A 1069 -15.72 32.67 -29.20
CA LEU A 1069 -16.65 33.06 -30.27
C LEU A 1069 -15.93 33.94 -31.30
N LYS A 1070 -15.15 34.94 -30.88
CA LYS A 1070 -14.32 35.79 -31.76
C LYS A 1070 -13.31 34.98 -32.56
N THR A 1071 -12.63 34.03 -31.91
CA THR A 1071 -11.69 33.13 -32.59
C THR A 1071 -12.38 32.24 -33.62
N LEU A 1072 -13.57 31.73 -33.32
CA LEU A 1072 -14.36 30.95 -34.26
C LEU A 1072 -14.84 31.80 -35.45
N HIS A 1073 -15.29 33.03 -35.18
CA HIS A 1073 -15.70 33.99 -36.20
C HIS A 1073 -14.54 34.35 -37.14
N GLN A 1074 -13.36 34.66 -36.60
CA GLN A 1074 -12.18 34.94 -37.41
C GLN A 1074 -11.81 33.76 -38.31
N LYS A 1075 -11.82 32.53 -37.77
CA LYS A 1075 -11.57 31.32 -38.57
C LYS A 1075 -12.62 31.11 -39.68
N ALA A 1076 -13.87 31.52 -39.45
CA ALA A 1076 -14.91 31.47 -40.47
C ALA A 1076 -14.70 32.55 -41.54
N VAL A 1077 -14.24 33.75 -41.17
CA VAL A 1077 -13.85 34.82 -42.10
C VAL A 1077 -12.66 34.40 -42.96
N ASP A 1078 -11.62 33.80 -42.36
CA ASP A 1078 -10.45 33.28 -43.09
C ASP A 1078 -10.85 32.15 -44.06
N LEU A 1079 -11.84 31.34 -43.67
CA LEU A 1079 -12.37 30.29 -44.53
C LEU A 1079 -13.17 30.86 -45.71
N LYS A 1080 -13.91 31.96 -45.49
CA LYS A 1080 -14.63 32.70 -46.54
C LYS A 1080 -13.67 33.33 -47.55
N THR A 1081 -12.52 33.84 -47.13
CA THR A 1081 -11.54 34.46 -48.05
C THR A 1081 -10.75 33.41 -48.85
N GLN A 1082 -10.56 32.21 -48.30
CA GLN A 1082 -9.79 31.13 -48.94
C GLN A 1082 -10.60 30.24 -49.89
N LEU A 1083 -11.93 30.23 -49.81
CA LEU A 1083 -12.80 29.39 -50.65
C LEU A 1083 -13.47 30.25 -51.73
N SER A 1084 -13.27 29.89 -53.01
CA SER A 1084 -13.98 30.51 -54.12
C SER A 1084 -15.46 30.09 -54.15
N ASP A 1085 -16.30 30.86 -54.84
CA ASP A 1085 -17.77 30.76 -54.80
C ASP A 1085 -18.34 29.38 -55.15
N GLY A 1086 -17.59 28.54 -55.88
CA GLY A 1086 -17.97 27.17 -56.22
C GLY A 1086 -17.53 26.07 -55.23
N PHE A 1087 -16.77 26.39 -54.18
CA PHE A 1087 -15.99 25.41 -53.39
C PHE A 1087 -16.51 25.14 -51.96
N TRP A 1088 -17.79 25.36 -51.70
CA TRP A 1088 -18.41 25.13 -50.39
C TRP A 1088 -18.86 23.68 -50.12
N LYS A 1089 -18.40 22.71 -50.92
CA LYS A 1089 -18.72 21.29 -50.72
C LYS A 1089 -17.86 20.68 -49.60
N TRP A 1090 -18.50 19.96 -48.66
CA TRP A 1090 -17.86 19.40 -47.46
C TRP A 1090 -16.73 18.40 -47.75
N ASP A 1091 -16.76 17.75 -48.92
CA ASP A 1091 -15.79 16.76 -49.37
C ASP A 1091 -14.45 17.39 -49.80
N VAL A 1092 -14.48 18.65 -50.24
CA VAL A 1092 -13.27 19.41 -50.60
C VAL A 1092 -12.59 20.04 -49.37
N VAL A 1093 -13.35 20.32 -48.31
CA VAL A 1093 -12.83 20.93 -47.09
C VAL A 1093 -12.20 19.87 -46.17
N LYS A 1094 -10.87 19.91 -45.99
CA LYS A 1094 -10.08 18.99 -45.15
C LYS A 1094 -9.41 19.71 -43.97
N GLY A 1095 -8.98 18.94 -42.97
CA GLY A 1095 -8.19 19.42 -41.83
C GLY A 1095 -8.92 20.44 -40.94
N TRP A 1096 -8.21 21.50 -40.53
CA TRP A 1096 -8.74 22.52 -39.62
C TRP A 1096 -9.97 23.25 -40.16
N ARG A 1097 -10.07 23.42 -41.49
CA ARG A 1097 -11.22 24.06 -42.16
C ARG A 1097 -12.52 23.27 -41.93
N ARG A 1098 -12.43 21.94 -41.93
CA ARG A 1098 -13.57 21.04 -41.66
C ARG A 1098 -14.03 21.17 -40.21
N VAL A 1099 -13.08 21.26 -39.28
CA VAL A 1099 -13.37 21.46 -37.86
C VAL A 1099 -13.98 22.83 -37.59
N ALA A 1100 -13.49 23.89 -38.25
CA ALA A 1100 -14.05 25.23 -38.14
C ALA A 1100 -15.52 25.28 -38.61
N LEU A 1101 -15.84 24.68 -39.76
CA LEU A 1101 -17.22 24.55 -40.23
C LEU A 1101 -18.08 23.72 -39.27
N ALA A 1102 -17.58 22.60 -38.77
CA ALA A 1102 -18.33 21.76 -37.84
C ALA A 1102 -18.63 22.49 -36.51
N ARG A 1103 -17.70 23.32 -36.02
CA ARG A 1103 -17.91 24.17 -34.84
C ARG A 1103 -18.89 25.30 -35.12
N LEU A 1104 -18.82 25.95 -36.28
CA LEU A 1104 -19.75 27.02 -36.69
C LEU A 1104 -21.22 26.54 -36.72
N PHE A 1105 -21.44 25.27 -37.05
CA PHE A 1105 -22.79 24.67 -37.08
C PHE A 1105 -23.14 23.88 -35.81
N GLY A 1106 -22.29 23.90 -34.77
CA GLY A 1106 -22.56 23.20 -33.50
C GLY A 1106 -22.58 21.66 -33.59
N VAL A 1107 -22.01 21.08 -34.66
CA VAL A 1107 -22.00 19.61 -34.88
C VAL A 1107 -20.67 18.95 -34.50
N PHE A 1108 -19.76 19.69 -33.88
CA PHE A 1108 -18.44 19.20 -33.44
C PHE A 1108 -18.41 18.95 -31.93
N LYS A 1109 -18.08 17.73 -31.50
CA LYS A 1109 -17.73 17.42 -30.11
C LYS A 1109 -16.23 17.14 -29.99
N SER A 1110 -15.62 17.60 -28.90
CA SER A 1110 -14.22 17.31 -28.59
C SER A 1110 -13.99 15.80 -28.54
N GLY A 1111 -13.11 15.28 -29.42
CA GLY A 1111 -12.81 13.86 -29.54
C GLY A 1111 -13.47 13.14 -30.72
N ASP A 1112 -14.34 13.80 -31.50
CA ASP A 1112 -14.92 13.21 -32.70
C ASP A 1112 -13.84 12.87 -33.75
N LYS A 1113 -13.86 11.62 -34.25
CA LYS A 1113 -13.02 11.18 -35.36
C LYS A 1113 -13.39 11.94 -36.64
N ALA A 1114 -12.42 12.14 -37.53
CA ALA A 1114 -12.59 12.89 -38.78
C ALA A 1114 -13.79 12.43 -39.63
N ASP A 1115 -14.11 11.13 -39.62
CA ASP A 1115 -15.23 10.54 -40.37
C ASP A 1115 -16.60 10.84 -39.76
N ALA A 1116 -16.67 10.96 -38.44
CA ALA A 1116 -17.89 11.36 -37.73
C ALA A 1116 -18.22 12.83 -38.05
N VAL A 1117 -17.21 13.70 -37.98
CA VAL A 1117 -17.34 15.12 -38.36
C VAL A 1117 -17.76 15.27 -39.82
N ALA A 1118 -17.18 14.47 -40.72
CA ALA A 1118 -17.52 14.48 -42.14
C ALA A 1118 -18.97 14.04 -42.39
N SER A 1119 -19.44 13.01 -41.69
CA SER A 1119 -20.82 12.51 -41.80
C SER A 1119 -21.83 13.56 -41.33
N SER A 1120 -21.55 14.23 -40.21
CA SER A 1120 -22.41 15.30 -39.69
C SER A 1120 -22.47 16.52 -40.62
N LEU A 1121 -21.33 16.92 -41.19
CA LEU A 1121 -21.29 18.03 -42.16
C LEU A 1121 -22.00 17.68 -43.47
N LYS A 1122 -21.89 16.42 -43.93
CA LYS A 1122 -22.61 15.94 -45.12
C LYS A 1122 -24.12 16.08 -44.96
N ALA A 1123 -24.65 15.82 -43.76
CA ALA A 1123 -26.08 15.91 -43.50
C ALA A 1123 -26.64 17.34 -43.55
N LEU A 1124 -25.79 18.37 -43.38
CA LEU A 1124 -26.23 19.77 -43.34
C LEU A 1124 -26.51 20.39 -44.72
N ASN A 1125 -26.11 19.72 -45.83
CA ASN A 1125 -26.20 20.24 -47.20
C ASN A 1125 -25.74 21.70 -47.27
N LEU A 1126 -24.46 21.93 -46.94
CA LEU A 1126 -23.87 23.26 -46.83
C LEU A 1126 -23.93 24.00 -48.18
N THR A 1127 -24.44 25.23 -48.14
CA THR A 1127 -24.36 26.20 -49.24
C THR A 1127 -23.65 27.45 -48.75
N LYS A 1128 -23.13 28.29 -49.67
CA LYS A 1128 -22.45 29.55 -49.32
C LYS A 1128 -23.37 30.44 -48.48
N GLU A 1129 -24.65 30.50 -48.83
CA GLU A 1129 -25.67 31.30 -48.13
C GLU A 1129 -25.88 30.82 -46.69
N LYS A 1130 -25.91 29.50 -46.46
CA LYS A 1130 -26.03 28.93 -45.11
C LYS A 1130 -24.85 29.26 -44.22
N VAL A 1131 -23.62 29.21 -44.77
CA VAL A 1131 -22.43 29.55 -44.01
C VAL A 1131 -22.40 31.04 -43.68
N LEU A 1132 -22.71 31.90 -44.65
CA LEU A 1132 -22.80 33.35 -44.43
C LEU A 1132 -23.88 33.72 -43.41
N ALA A 1133 -25.05 33.08 -43.46
CA ALA A 1133 -26.11 33.27 -42.48
C ALA A 1133 -25.66 32.88 -41.07
N LYS A 1134 -24.94 31.75 -40.91
CA LYS A 1134 -24.38 31.36 -39.61
C LYS A 1134 -23.26 32.25 -39.11
N MET A 1135 -22.42 32.79 -40.01
CA MET A 1135 -21.43 33.80 -39.62
C MET A 1135 -22.10 35.08 -39.09
N ALA A 1136 -23.18 35.55 -39.73
CA ALA A 1136 -23.94 36.72 -39.27
C ALA A 1136 -24.69 36.47 -37.96
N GLU A 1137 -25.14 35.24 -37.70
CA GLU A 1137 -25.68 34.83 -36.39
C GLU A 1137 -24.60 34.88 -35.31
N LEU A 1138 -23.42 34.31 -35.58
CA LEU A 1138 -22.28 34.34 -34.66
C LEU A 1138 -21.81 35.78 -34.37
N GLU A 1139 -21.81 36.67 -35.36
CA GLU A 1139 -21.47 38.09 -35.16
C GLU A 1139 -22.49 38.80 -34.25
N ARG A 1140 -23.79 38.51 -34.39
CA ARG A 1140 -24.83 39.03 -33.48
C ARG A 1140 -24.67 38.50 -32.07
N GLU A 1141 -24.31 37.23 -31.92
CA GLU A 1141 -24.05 36.61 -30.61
C GLU A 1141 -22.83 37.25 -29.93
N ILE A 1142 -21.74 37.49 -30.68
CA ILE A 1142 -20.56 38.21 -30.18
C ILE A 1142 -20.95 39.60 -29.67
N LYS A 1143 -21.70 40.39 -30.45
CA LYS A 1143 -22.15 41.74 -30.04
C LYS A 1143 -23.04 41.69 -28.79
N SER A 1144 -23.94 40.70 -28.71
CA SER A 1144 -24.79 40.52 -27.53
C SER A 1144 -23.97 40.18 -26.29
N LYS A 1145 -22.97 39.29 -26.40
CA LYS A 1145 -22.08 38.94 -25.29
C LYS A 1145 -21.20 40.11 -24.87
N GLU A 1146 -20.69 40.91 -25.80
CA GLU A 1146 -19.97 42.16 -25.50
C GLU A 1146 -20.81 43.13 -24.66
N GLN A 1147 -22.10 43.27 -24.98
CA GLN A 1147 -23.03 44.11 -24.21
C GLN A 1147 -23.28 43.58 -22.80
N THR A 1148 -23.20 42.26 -22.57
CA THR A 1148 -23.38 41.66 -21.23
C THR A 1148 -22.19 41.82 -20.30
N ILE A 1149 -20.98 42.07 -20.83
CA ILE A 1149 -19.76 42.22 -20.01
C ILE A 1149 -19.72 43.59 -19.33
N SER A 1150 -20.17 44.65 -20.01
CA SER A 1150 -20.10 46.02 -19.48
C SER A 1150 -20.81 46.22 -18.14
N PRO A 1151 -22.03 45.67 -17.91
CA PRO A 1151 -22.70 45.73 -16.60
C PRO A 1151 -21.95 44.96 -15.50
N ILE A 1152 -21.35 43.82 -15.82
CA ILE A 1152 -20.60 43.00 -14.85
C ILE A 1152 -19.35 43.76 -14.39
N VAL A 1153 -18.63 44.39 -15.33
CA VAL A 1153 -17.47 45.23 -15.03
C VAL A 1153 -17.86 46.44 -14.17
N ALA A 1154 -19.02 47.06 -14.45
CA ALA A 1154 -19.52 48.18 -13.66
C ALA A 1154 -19.85 47.77 -12.21
N GLN A 1155 -20.53 46.64 -12.03
CA GLN A 1155 -20.83 46.08 -10.70
C GLN A 1155 -19.55 45.72 -9.93
N ARG A 1156 -18.55 45.16 -10.64
CA ARG A 1156 -17.25 44.85 -10.04
C ARG A 1156 -16.57 46.12 -9.51
N ARG A 1157 -16.52 47.18 -10.32
CA ARG A 1157 -15.93 48.46 -9.92
C ARG A 1157 -16.65 49.09 -8.73
N GLU A 1158 -17.98 49.07 -8.69
CA GLU A 1158 -18.76 49.57 -7.54
C GLU A 1158 -18.35 48.84 -6.23
N ARG A 1159 -18.09 47.53 -6.31
CA ARG A 1159 -17.63 46.75 -5.16
C ARG A 1159 -16.16 47.00 -4.81
N GLU A 1160 -15.30 47.20 -5.80
CA GLU A 1160 -13.90 47.63 -5.57
C GLU A 1160 -13.84 49.00 -4.88
N ASP A 1161 -14.66 49.96 -5.32
CA ASP A 1161 -14.75 51.30 -4.74
C ASP A 1161 -15.21 51.22 -3.28
N PHE A 1162 -16.24 50.40 -2.98
CA PHE A 1162 -16.67 50.14 -1.59
C PHE A 1162 -15.54 49.54 -0.73
N MET A 1163 -14.77 48.59 -1.27
CA MET A 1163 -13.63 47.98 -0.57
C MET A 1163 -12.49 48.97 -0.35
N ALA A 1164 -12.29 49.93 -1.26
CA ALA A 1164 -11.31 51.00 -1.13
C ALA A 1164 -11.75 52.03 -0.07
N GLU A 1165 -13.00 52.51 -0.12
CA GLU A 1165 -13.54 53.48 0.84
C GLU A 1165 -13.59 52.94 2.27
N THR A 1166 -13.79 51.63 2.43
CA THR A 1166 -13.83 51.00 3.76
C THR A 1166 -12.47 50.52 4.26
N ALA A 1167 -11.38 50.68 3.48
CA ALA A 1167 -10.06 50.12 3.81
C ALA A 1167 -9.45 50.73 5.08
N ASP A 1168 -9.66 52.01 5.32
CA ASP A 1168 -9.11 52.73 6.48
C ASP A 1168 -9.70 52.22 7.81
N TYR A 1169 -10.92 51.70 7.80
CA TYR A 1169 -11.56 51.09 8.97
C TYR A 1169 -10.97 49.73 9.33
N ALA A 1170 -10.29 49.07 8.39
CA ALA A 1170 -9.62 47.78 8.63
C ALA A 1170 -8.18 47.96 9.20
N VAL A 1171 -7.59 49.15 9.08
CA VAL A 1171 -6.18 49.41 9.41
C VAL A 1171 -6.00 50.15 10.74
N ALA A 1172 -7.05 50.74 11.33
CA ALA A 1172 -6.94 51.51 12.57
C ALA A 1172 -6.30 50.69 13.72
N PRO A 1173 -5.06 51.01 14.14
CA PRO A 1173 -4.41 50.34 15.26
C PRO A 1173 -5.03 50.86 16.56
N SER A 1174 -5.36 49.96 17.48
CA SER A 1174 -5.96 50.26 18.80
C SER A 1174 -5.02 50.97 19.80
N ASN A 1175 -4.00 51.69 19.31
CA ASN A 1175 -2.98 52.34 20.13
C ASN A 1175 -2.92 53.85 19.85
N THR A 1176 -3.85 54.61 20.44
CA THR A 1176 -3.60 55.99 20.93
C THR A 1176 -4.61 56.25 22.04
N CYS A 1177 -4.26 55.87 23.27
CA CYS A 1177 -4.82 56.49 24.46
C CYS A 1177 -3.87 57.65 24.80
N GLU A 1178 -4.26 58.86 24.39
CA GLU A 1178 -3.58 60.09 24.78
C GLU A 1178 -3.66 60.24 26.30
N THR A 1179 -2.51 60.42 26.90
CA THR A 1179 -2.33 60.82 28.29
C THR A 1179 -2.58 62.32 28.35
N GLN A 1180 -3.77 62.73 28.78
CA GLN A 1180 -3.99 64.09 29.29
C GLN A 1180 -3.78 64.07 30.80
N ASN A 1181 -2.77 64.82 31.23
CA ASN A 1181 -2.52 65.18 32.62
C ASN A 1181 -3.60 66.17 33.05
N ASP A 1182 -4.42 65.78 34.03
CA ASP A 1182 -5.10 66.73 34.91
C ASP A 1182 -4.21 66.91 36.15
N GLU A 1183 -3.43 67.99 36.14
CA GLU A 1183 -2.97 68.64 37.36
C GLU A 1183 -4.08 69.56 37.89
N SER A 1184 -4.08 69.70 39.21
CA SER A 1184 -4.99 70.48 40.05
C SER A 1184 -5.23 71.91 39.56
N ASP A 1185 -6.38 72.48 39.90
CA ASP A 1185 -6.42 73.53 40.93
C ASP A 1185 -7.86 73.86 41.34
N ASP A 1186 -7.93 74.31 42.58
CA ASP A 1186 -9.08 74.70 43.38
C ASP A 1186 -9.86 75.91 42.84
N ASP A 1187 -10.90 76.26 43.61
CA ASP A 1187 -11.58 77.55 43.70
C ASP A 1187 -12.93 77.71 42.97
N ASP A 1188 -13.96 77.51 43.81
CA ASP A 1188 -14.96 78.53 44.19
C ASP A 1188 -16.13 78.95 43.28
N GLU A 1189 -17.22 79.21 44.01
CA GLU A 1189 -18.36 80.11 43.76
C GLU A 1189 -19.58 79.59 42.96
N ASP A 1190 -20.61 79.27 43.76
CA ASP A 1190 -21.99 79.79 43.77
C ASP A 1190 -23.01 79.52 42.64
N ASP A 1191 -24.22 79.22 43.14
CA ASP A 1191 -25.58 79.08 42.57
C ASP A 1191 -25.99 77.83 41.77
#